data_AF-A0A433T776-F1
#
_entry.id   AF-A0A433T776-F1
#
_cell.length_a   1.000
_cell.length_b   1.000
_cell.length_c   1.000
_cell.angle_alpha   90.00
_cell.angle_beta   90.00
_cell.angle_gamma   90.00
#
_symmetry.space_group_name_H-M   'P 1'
#
loop_
_entity.id
_entity.type
_entity.pdbx_description
1 polymer ?
#
loop_
_entity_poly.entity_id
_entity_poly.type
_entity_poly.pdbx_seq_one_letter_code
_entity_poly.pdbx_strand_id
1 'polypeptide(L)'
;MDDCNLSNLTIKSGTLAPTFNKDVTEYSVTVASHVEKITLNPTTSDNGASFSISGSDGSRDVPLKEGVITDIKIEVSSEDNTLKRYFVHVKRLSAKDAVLADISIKSGHLEPDFNPSQFEYYCLLPCNVTEATLTPKAPDPKNVVTVNGGKPGSPLPLNTGLSEIKIEVTSPDGTNKKVYIIEIARKPIPRYVKFTDAKASLDFECPISLSPLYSPITVKSSNPRRSYSGPIINELTRTSKVDPLTGEPLPPGWKVQDFQLEKTLATQSSVIPLTYGGTTEPKKFGELAGHLAECSKPAPKEDLSGKFSSLTLNRTLEDHKWQKSLQQIFDETSPEVLRNNSDSHLEAYYKKIPRPGQFHQQYNIGESPMDELQGAIHCMATALKFKPKDADTHLRLAMLLEEKYFAEDMFGLKKEEKDGGPSLNLQAKESSKEEEVFAICKLKGVDPNSPVSHHLKALDSEYHHLLDNGQSGKADHVQSLYVWYSKKVSQEGAAAHKAEDNESPLGQAYQKYLDALCIDETKAVYNFHVGRLLVVMGNYDDAIKRLEATLSWNAQHEMARFYLGLAISLSKEECKKRGKEAVKYLLAGMELLLSELSIQANKAEEIIPKTSLFAENLVRASNVYLLRGIIQLGNLLTCNEIKDAMSAMDVYHTAAHLSTQVLPTVCRGDVYKQIEWVLVDAHTQLLELLTKQQGKEELIASRCQRLSALIFNSTISGNYKLLELQEATCQKLVKIQPSVSYALFLLGSAQFALYENTPKGDAAKQQLQDAEHSFKASIALEGKTSEEKPPELVTNQKWWVEFTRKEEEAKKAAAAPPTAPPAGGKVSSPPATTAAQGGRGGAAAAGRGRGAQPTPSSAPT
;
A
#
# COMPACT_ATOMS: atom_id res chain seq x y z
N MET A 1 -65.73 16.09 -9.92
CA MET A 1 -64.57 15.30 -9.43
C MET A 1 -63.61 16.22 -8.69
N ASP A 2 -62.73 15.70 -7.82
CA ASP A 2 -61.79 16.45 -6.96
C ASP A 2 -60.35 16.51 -7.51
N ASP A 3 -60.09 15.95 -8.69
CA ASP A 3 -58.74 15.89 -9.27
C ASP A 3 -58.26 17.27 -9.77
N CYS A 4 -57.34 17.86 -9.01
CA CYS A 4 -56.68 19.14 -9.31
C CYS A 4 -55.20 18.95 -9.75
N ASN A 5 -54.82 17.77 -10.24
CA ASN A 5 -53.46 17.55 -10.75
C ASN A 5 -53.26 18.12 -12.17
N LEU A 6 -52.02 18.49 -12.49
CA LEU A 6 -51.58 18.61 -13.88
C LEU A 6 -51.17 17.22 -14.40
N SER A 7 -51.60 16.88 -15.61
CA SER A 7 -51.11 15.72 -16.35
C SER A 7 -49.82 16.02 -17.10
N ASN A 8 -49.57 17.30 -17.41
CA ASN A 8 -48.34 17.76 -18.05
C ASN A 8 -48.04 19.23 -17.72
N LEU A 9 -46.77 19.60 -17.67
CA LEU A 9 -46.30 20.99 -17.66
C LEU A 9 -45.06 21.09 -18.54
N THR A 10 -45.18 21.81 -19.65
CA THR A 10 -44.03 22.10 -20.53
C THR A 10 -43.78 23.59 -20.63
N ILE A 11 -42.53 23.95 -20.88
CA ILE A 11 -42.06 25.34 -20.95
C ILE A 11 -41.35 25.57 -22.28
N LYS A 12 -41.66 26.69 -22.94
CA LYS A 12 -40.93 27.13 -24.14
C LYS A 12 -39.77 28.04 -23.70
N SER A 13 -38.55 27.70 -24.14
CA SER A 13 -37.29 28.41 -23.83
C SER A 13 -36.68 28.13 -22.46
N GLY A 14 -36.75 26.88 -21.99
CA GLY A 14 -36.07 26.40 -20.78
C GLY A 14 -36.40 24.92 -20.50
N THR A 15 -35.79 24.37 -19.46
CA THR A 15 -36.07 23.00 -18.99
C THR A 15 -36.41 23.05 -17.52
N LEU A 16 -37.49 22.38 -17.11
CA LEU A 16 -37.87 22.21 -15.71
C LEU A 16 -36.86 21.32 -14.99
N ALA A 17 -36.42 21.76 -13.82
CA ALA A 17 -35.67 20.93 -12.87
C ALA A 17 -36.42 20.90 -11.53
N PRO A 18 -36.88 19.72 -11.05
CA PRO A 18 -36.80 18.39 -11.71
C PRO A 18 -37.70 18.27 -12.96
N THR A 19 -37.59 17.17 -13.71
CA THR A 19 -38.55 16.84 -14.78
C THR A 19 -39.96 16.78 -14.19
N PHE A 20 -40.96 17.25 -14.94
CA PHE A 20 -42.33 17.34 -14.44
C PHE A 20 -42.85 16.00 -13.89
N ASN A 21 -43.36 16.05 -12.67
CA ASN A 21 -44.11 14.98 -12.02
C ASN A 21 -45.31 15.62 -11.31
N LYS A 22 -46.51 15.07 -11.51
CA LYS A 22 -47.75 15.62 -10.95
C LYS A 22 -47.72 15.78 -9.42
N ASP A 23 -46.89 15.01 -8.73
CA ASP A 23 -46.75 15.01 -7.27
C ASP A 23 -45.72 16.05 -6.77
N VAL A 24 -44.88 16.59 -7.66
CA VAL A 24 -43.91 17.65 -7.36
C VAL A 24 -44.52 19.02 -7.66
N THR A 25 -44.50 19.91 -6.67
CA THR A 25 -45.11 21.24 -6.73
C THR A 25 -44.13 22.39 -6.89
N GLU A 26 -42.82 22.14 -6.86
CA GLU A 26 -41.78 23.18 -7.02
C GLU A 26 -40.81 22.82 -8.15
N TYR A 27 -40.52 23.80 -8.99
CA TYR A 27 -39.63 23.67 -10.13
C TYR A 27 -38.74 24.90 -10.29
N SER A 28 -37.54 24.70 -10.81
CA SER A 28 -36.63 25.78 -11.20
C SER A 28 -36.33 25.74 -12.69
N VAL A 29 -36.15 26.93 -13.29
CA VAL A 29 -35.75 27.10 -14.69
C VAL A 29 -34.73 28.23 -14.78
N THR A 30 -33.62 28.01 -15.48
CA THR A 30 -32.68 29.09 -15.83
C THR A 30 -32.73 29.32 -17.34
N VAL A 31 -32.85 30.58 -17.77
CA VAL A 31 -32.93 30.96 -19.18
C VAL A 31 -31.85 31.99 -19.55
N ALA A 32 -31.45 31.98 -20.81
CA ALA A 32 -30.44 32.89 -21.36
C ALA A 32 -30.85 34.37 -21.22
N SER A 33 -29.86 35.28 -21.23
CA SER A 33 -30.08 36.71 -21.01
C SER A 33 -30.99 37.39 -22.03
N HIS A 34 -31.03 36.86 -23.25
CA HIS A 34 -31.88 37.36 -24.34
C HIS A 34 -33.33 36.86 -24.28
N VAL A 35 -33.67 35.96 -23.34
CA VAL A 35 -35.03 35.44 -23.18
C VAL A 35 -35.82 36.39 -22.29
N GLU A 36 -36.56 37.31 -22.90
CA GLU A 36 -37.35 38.33 -22.20
C GLU A 36 -38.67 37.82 -21.63
N LYS A 37 -39.17 36.68 -22.12
CA LYS A 37 -40.41 36.06 -21.68
C LYS A 37 -40.36 34.54 -21.78
N ILE A 38 -41.16 33.86 -20.96
CA ILE A 38 -41.29 32.41 -20.93
C ILE A 38 -42.74 31.98 -21.12
N THR A 39 -42.98 30.93 -21.93
CA THR A 39 -44.34 30.42 -22.18
C THR A 39 -44.57 29.12 -21.42
N LEU A 40 -45.62 29.04 -20.59
CA LEU A 40 -46.03 27.83 -19.88
C LEU A 40 -47.23 27.14 -20.56
N ASN A 41 -47.15 25.83 -20.72
CA ASN A 41 -48.22 24.99 -21.26
C ASN A 41 -48.58 23.88 -20.26
N PRO A 42 -49.34 24.22 -19.19
CA PRO A 42 -49.93 23.21 -18.32
C PRO A 42 -51.11 22.51 -18.99
N THR A 43 -51.30 21.23 -18.66
CA THR A 43 -52.46 20.42 -19.03
C THR A 43 -53.02 19.80 -17.75
N THR A 44 -54.32 19.97 -17.48
CA THR A 44 -54.98 19.36 -16.33
C THR A 44 -55.15 17.85 -16.52
N SER A 45 -55.21 17.09 -15.43
CA SER A 45 -55.51 15.66 -15.47
C SER A 45 -56.98 15.38 -15.75
N ASP A 46 -57.86 16.22 -15.20
CA ASP A 46 -59.30 16.20 -15.44
C ASP A 46 -59.67 17.26 -16.50
N ASN A 47 -60.56 16.89 -17.43
CA ASN A 47 -61.11 17.79 -18.44
C ASN A 47 -62.07 18.83 -17.83
N GLY A 48 -62.65 18.54 -16.65
CA GLY A 48 -63.49 19.47 -15.90
C GLY A 48 -62.71 20.47 -15.04
N ALA A 49 -61.41 20.24 -14.82
CA ALA A 49 -60.55 21.14 -14.07
C ALA A 49 -60.08 22.34 -14.91
N SER A 50 -59.86 23.48 -14.25
CA SER A 50 -59.31 24.70 -14.85
C SER A 50 -58.00 25.08 -14.16
N PHE A 51 -57.20 25.95 -14.78
CA PHE A 51 -56.00 26.49 -14.15
C PHE A 51 -55.88 28.00 -14.37
N SER A 52 -55.19 28.68 -13.45
CA SER A 52 -54.79 30.08 -13.58
C SER A 52 -53.28 30.23 -13.36
N ILE A 53 -52.66 31.18 -14.04
CA ILE A 53 -51.23 31.49 -13.91
C ILE A 53 -51.10 32.88 -13.28
N SER A 54 -50.58 32.93 -12.07
CA SER A 54 -50.27 34.17 -11.35
C SER A 54 -48.80 34.55 -11.60
N GLY A 55 -48.58 35.82 -11.96
CA GLY A 55 -47.27 36.35 -12.36
C GLY A 55 -47.23 37.07 -13.72
N SER A 56 -48.31 37.01 -14.52
CA SER A 56 -48.42 37.73 -15.81
C SER A 56 -49.87 38.02 -16.26
N ASP A 57 -50.69 38.67 -15.43
CA ASP A 57 -52.09 39.02 -15.78
C ASP A 57 -52.93 37.84 -16.31
N GLY A 58 -52.61 36.60 -15.92
CA GLY A 58 -53.27 35.37 -16.40
C GLY A 58 -52.77 34.83 -17.74
N SER A 59 -51.79 35.49 -18.37
CA SER A 59 -51.15 35.04 -19.61
C SER A 59 -50.32 33.78 -19.41
N ARG A 60 -50.18 33.00 -20.49
CA ARG A 60 -49.21 31.90 -20.56
C ARG A 60 -47.78 32.41 -20.82
N ASP A 61 -47.66 33.60 -21.39
CA ASP A 61 -46.40 34.30 -21.64
C ASP A 61 -46.09 35.23 -20.46
N VAL A 62 -45.10 34.85 -19.64
CA VAL A 62 -44.68 35.60 -18.46
C VAL A 62 -43.40 36.40 -18.78
N PRO A 63 -43.39 37.75 -18.61
CA PRO A 63 -42.19 38.55 -18.79
C PRO A 63 -41.18 38.31 -17.67
N LEU A 64 -39.89 38.34 -18.02
CA LEU A 64 -38.78 38.05 -17.11
C LEU A 64 -37.88 39.27 -16.96
N LYS A 65 -37.56 39.62 -15.71
CA LYS A 65 -36.60 40.68 -15.39
C LYS A 65 -35.19 40.13 -15.46
N GLU A 66 -34.29 40.87 -16.10
CA GLU A 66 -32.88 40.48 -16.22
C GLU A 66 -32.24 40.33 -14.83
N GLY A 67 -31.49 39.24 -14.62
CA GLY A 67 -30.72 38.98 -13.41
C GLY A 67 -31.52 38.58 -12.17
N VAL A 68 -32.85 38.49 -12.25
CA VAL A 68 -33.74 38.23 -11.10
C VAL A 68 -34.53 36.93 -11.31
N ILE A 69 -34.90 36.27 -10.20
CA ILE A 69 -35.82 35.14 -10.20
C ILE A 69 -37.26 35.67 -10.25
N THR A 70 -38.03 35.24 -11.24
CA THR A 70 -39.47 35.47 -11.33
C THR A 70 -40.20 34.21 -10.83
N ASP A 71 -40.98 34.34 -9.76
CA ASP A 71 -41.80 33.25 -9.23
C ASP A 71 -43.15 33.21 -9.94
N ILE A 72 -43.46 32.06 -10.54
CA ILE A 72 -44.69 31.83 -11.30
C ILE A 72 -45.52 30.79 -10.58
N LYS A 73 -46.76 31.11 -10.25
CA LYS A 73 -47.68 30.20 -9.56
C LYS A 73 -48.77 29.74 -10.53
N ILE A 74 -48.90 28.43 -10.71
CA ILE A 74 -50.00 27.80 -11.44
C ILE A 74 -50.97 27.21 -10.41
N GLU A 75 -52.20 27.70 -10.37
CA GLU A 75 -53.24 27.20 -9.48
C GLU A 75 -54.28 26.43 -10.30
N VAL A 76 -54.42 25.14 -10.03
CA VAL A 76 -55.39 24.24 -10.67
C VAL A 76 -56.60 24.11 -9.75
N SER A 77 -57.80 24.28 -10.31
CA SER A 77 -59.09 24.15 -9.61
C SER A 77 -59.91 23.02 -10.22
N SER A 78 -60.29 22.03 -9.41
CA SER A 78 -61.23 20.97 -9.80
C SER A 78 -62.67 21.49 -9.86
N GLU A 79 -63.60 20.65 -10.32
CA GLU A 79 -65.04 20.97 -10.39
C GLU A 79 -65.67 21.24 -9.01
N ASP A 80 -65.12 20.68 -7.94
CA ASP A 80 -65.59 20.87 -6.56
C ASP A 80 -64.86 22.00 -5.81
N ASN A 81 -64.03 22.78 -6.51
CA ASN A 81 -63.19 23.86 -5.99
C ASN A 81 -62.00 23.41 -5.10
N THR A 82 -61.60 22.14 -5.18
CA THR A 82 -60.31 21.69 -4.62
C THR A 82 -59.16 22.32 -5.43
N LEU A 83 -58.15 22.83 -4.72
CA LEU A 83 -57.03 23.58 -5.32
C LEU A 83 -55.69 22.86 -5.14
N LYS A 84 -54.87 22.84 -6.20
CA LYS A 84 -53.45 22.47 -6.13
C LYS A 84 -52.58 23.51 -6.81
N ARG A 85 -51.41 23.78 -6.24
CA ARG A 85 -50.50 24.85 -6.67
C ARG A 85 -49.16 24.27 -7.09
N TYR A 86 -48.70 24.70 -8.25
CA TYR A 86 -47.35 24.43 -8.76
C TYR A 86 -46.59 25.75 -8.87
N PHE A 87 -45.36 25.79 -8.38
CA PHE A 87 -44.45 26.93 -8.39
C PHE A 87 -43.32 26.68 -9.37
N VAL A 88 -43.05 27.66 -10.23
CA VAL A 88 -41.93 27.66 -11.17
C VAL A 88 -41.08 28.90 -10.92
N HIS A 89 -39.87 28.71 -10.41
CA HIS A 89 -38.87 29.74 -10.14
C HIS A 89 -38.01 29.95 -11.39
N VAL A 90 -38.23 31.04 -12.13
CA VAL A 90 -37.53 31.28 -13.40
C VAL A 90 -36.45 32.35 -13.23
N LYS A 91 -35.18 31.95 -13.34
CA LYS A 91 -34.04 32.86 -13.37
C LYS A 91 -33.68 33.23 -14.81
N ARG A 92 -33.89 34.50 -15.18
CA ARG A 92 -33.30 35.06 -16.40
C ARG A 92 -31.90 35.59 -16.09
N LEU A 93 -30.91 35.08 -16.80
CA LEU A 93 -29.52 35.53 -16.64
C LEU A 93 -29.35 36.99 -17.07
N SER A 94 -28.34 37.66 -16.53
CA SER A 94 -27.87 38.95 -17.02
C SER A 94 -26.83 38.80 -18.12
N ALA A 95 -26.71 39.79 -19.00
CA ALA A 95 -25.61 39.86 -19.97
C ALA A 95 -24.21 39.92 -19.32
N LYS A 96 -24.15 40.21 -18.01
CA LYS A 96 -22.95 40.20 -17.16
C LYS A 96 -22.65 38.83 -16.55
N ASP A 97 -23.54 37.85 -16.67
CA ASP A 97 -23.35 36.55 -16.04
C ASP A 97 -22.35 35.69 -16.82
N ALA A 98 -21.21 35.41 -16.19
CA ALA A 98 -20.23 34.43 -16.65
C ALA A 98 -20.39 33.15 -15.80
N VAL A 99 -21.22 32.21 -16.25
CA VAL A 99 -21.55 30.98 -15.51
C VAL A 99 -21.54 29.76 -16.42
N LEU A 100 -21.12 28.62 -15.87
CA LEU A 100 -21.32 27.32 -16.48
C LEU A 100 -22.50 26.61 -15.80
N ALA A 101 -23.24 25.83 -16.57
CA ALA A 101 -24.30 24.95 -16.09
C ALA A 101 -23.81 23.51 -15.91
N ASP A 102 -22.77 23.10 -16.65
CA ASP A 102 -22.21 21.76 -16.58
C ASP A 102 -20.77 21.73 -17.12
N ILE A 103 -19.98 20.75 -16.68
CA ILE A 103 -18.70 20.37 -17.26
C ILE A 103 -18.66 18.84 -17.37
N SER A 104 -18.67 18.32 -18.59
CA SER A 104 -18.52 16.88 -18.84
C SER A 104 -17.12 16.54 -19.37
N ILE A 105 -16.63 15.36 -18.98
CA ILE A 105 -15.36 14.78 -19.46
C ILE A 105 -15.64 13.39 -20.07
N LYS A 106 -15.05 13.08 -21.23
CA LYS A 106 -15.39 11.87 -22.01
C LYS A 106 -15.03 10.54 -21.31
N SER A 107 -14.07 10.49 -20.40
CA SER A 107 -13.51 9.23 -19.86
C SER A 107 -13.21 9.27 -18.36
N GLY A 108 -13.98 10.01 -17.59
CA GLY A 108 -13.87 10.09 -16.13
C GLY A 108 -15.04 10.87 -15.52
N HIS A 109 -14.96 11.19 -14.24
CA HIS A 109 -15.89 12.07 -13.54
C HIS A 109 -15.12 13.17 -12.78
N LEU A 110 -15.80 14.28 -12.53
CA LEU A 110 -15.24 15.34 -11.68
C LEU A 110 -15.50 15.00 -10.22
N GLU A 111 -14.51 15.26 -9.38
CA GLU A 111 -14.63 15.20 -7.94
C GLU A 111 -14.34 16.58 -7.33
N PRO A 112 -15.29 17.16 -6.58
CA PRO A 112 -16.69 16.72 -6.43
C PRO A 112 -17.49 16.91 -7.73
N ASP A 113 -18.74 16.45 -7.73
CA ASP A 113 -19.69 16.70 -8.83
C ASP A 113 -19.77 18.21 -9.15
N PHE A 114 -20.01 18.53 -10.42
CA PHE A 114 -20.00 19.91 -10.87
C PHE A 114 -21.02 20.78 -10.11
N ASN A 115 -20.56 21.93 -9.66
CA ASN A 115 -21.35 22.94 -8.98
C ASN A 115 -20.87 24.33 -9.46
N PRO A 116 -21.74 25.18 -10.01
CA PRO A 116 -21.33 26.46 -10.60
C PRO A 116 -20.61 27.42 -9.65
N SER A 117 -20.75 27.27 -8.32
CA SER A 117 -20.03 28.08 -7.32
C SER A 117 -18.68 27.50 -6.89
N GLN A 118 -18.31 26.32 -7.37
CA GLN A 118 -17.02 25.69 -7.12
C GLN A 118 -16.11 25.86 -8.33
N PHE A 119 -14.85 26.22 -8.08
CA PHE A 119 -13.90 26.59 -9.14
C PHE A 119 -12.74 25.61 -9.29
N GLU A 120 -12.63 24.63 -8.41
CA GLU A 120 -11.56 23.63 -8.41
C GLU A 120 -12.17 22.23 -8.42
N TYR A 121 -11.72 21.42 -9.36
CA TYR A 121 -12.13 20.04 -9.53
C TYR A 121 -10.94 19.14 -9.75
N TYR A 122 -11.10 17.88 -9.38
CA TYR A 122 -10.14 16.82 -9.64
C TYR A 122 -10.76 15.75 -10.53
N CYS A 123 -9.94 15.09 -11.35
CA CYS A 123 -10.36 13.92 -12.13
C CYS A 123 -9.20 12.93 -12.22
N LEU A 124 -9.43 11.67 -11.83
CA LEU A 124 -8.46 10.58 -12.01
C LEU A 124 -8.82 9.75 -13.24
N LEU A 125 -7.89 9.67 -14.19
CA LEU A 125 -8.04 8.91 -15.43
C LEU A 125 -7.16 7.65 -15.42
N PRO A 126 -7.49 6.64 -16.22
CA PRO A 126 -6.61 5.51 -16.48
C PRO A 126 -5.20 5.94 -16.92
N CYS A 127 -4.20 5.13 -16.58
CA CYS A 127 -2.81 5.45 -16.87
C CYS A 127 -2.50 5.54 -18.37
N ASN A 128 -3.23 4.82 -19.22
CA ASN A 128 -3.07 4.81 -20.68
C ASN A 128 -3.81 5.94 -21.42
N VAL A 129 -4.62 6.75 -20.74
CA VAL A 129 -5.32 7.89 -21.36
C VAL A 129 -4.35 9.06 -21.48
N THR A 130 -3.97 9.39 -22.71
CA THR A 130 -2.98 10.45 -23.02
C THR A 130 -3.60 11.80 -23.39
N GLU A 131 -4.93 11.85 -23.56
CA GLU A 131 -5.67 13.06 -23.89
C GLU A 131 -7.01 13.12 -23.16
N ALA A 132 -7.45 14.33 -22.80
CA ALA A 132 -8.78 14.59 -22.26
C ALA A 132 -9.61 15.41 -23.25
N THR A 133 -10.93 15.21 -23.25
CA THR A 133 -11.87 16.06 -23.98
C THR A 133 -12.92 16.55 -23.00
N LEU A 134 -13.01 17.88 -22.85
CA LEU A 134 -13.94 18.53 -21.93
C LEU A 134 -14.99 19.32 -22.72
N THR A 135 -16.24 19.16 -22.30
CA THR A 135 -17.41 19.79 -22.93
C THR A 135 -18.17 20.61 -21.89
N PRO A 136 -17.65 21.78 -21.50
CA PRO A 136 -18.38 22.72 -20.65
C PRO A 136 -19.63 23.24 -21.38
N LYS A 137 -20.70 23.44 -20.62
CA LYS A 137 -21.97 23.98 -21.10
C LYS A 137 -22.30 25.26 -20.36
N ALA A 138 -22.56 26.34 -21.09
CA ALA A 138 -23.13 27.55 -20.53
C ALA A 138 -24.66 27.56 -20.70
N PRO A 139 -25.41 28.09 -19.73
CA PRO A 139 -26.86 28.24 -19.84
C PRO A 139 -27.27 29.33 -20.85
N ASP A 140 -26.43 30.35 -21.07
CA ASP A 140 -26.60 31.30 -22.17
C ASP A 140 -25.64 30.96 -23.33
N PRO A 141 -26.14 30.66 -24.54
CA PRO A 141 -25.29 30.34 -25.69
C PRO A 141 -24.41 31.51 -26.15
N LYS A 142 -24.64 32.74 -25.68
CA LYS A 142 -23.78 33.90 -25.95
C LYS A 142 -22.56 33.98 -25.03
N ASN A 143 -22.49 33.19 -23.95
CA ASN A 143 -21.26 33.07 -23.18
C ASN A 143 -20.14 32.49 -24.07
N VAL A 144 -18.98 33.12 -24.06
CA VAL A 144 -17.79 32.58 -24.72
C VAL A 144 -17.06 31.68 -23.73
N VAL A 145 -16.92 30.41 -24.07
CA VAL A 145 -16.23 29.41 -23.25
C VAL A 145 -14.99 28.91 -23.98
N THR A 146 -13.85 28.90 -23.31
CA THR A 146 -12.59 28.33 -23.83
C THR A 146 -12.03 27.32 -22.83
N VAL A 147 -11.31 26.32 -23.35
CA VAL A 147 -10.62 25.30 -22.55
C VAL A 147 -9.13 25.35 -22.90
N ASN A 148 -8.29 25.71 -21.92
CA ASN A 148 -6.87 26.04 -22.12
C ASN A 148 -6.64 27.04 -23.28
N GLY A 149 -7.55 28.02 -23.42
CA GLY A 149 -7.54 29.01 -24.51
C GLY A 149 -7.99 28.48 -25.87
N GLY A 150 -8.28 27.18 -25.99
CA GLY A 150 -8.80 26.53 -27.19
C GLY A 150 -10.33 26.35 -27.18
N LYS A 151 -10.84 25.73 -28.26
CA LYS A 151 -12.28 25.44 -28.42
C LYS A 151 -12.71 24.27 -27.52
N PRO A 152 -13.83 24.38 -26.79
CA PRO A 152 -14.46 23.27 -26.08
C PRO A 152 -14.66 22.02 -26.97
N GLY A 153 -14.48 20.83 -26.39
CA GLY A 153 -14.62 19.55 -27.10
C GLY A 153 -13.42 19.14 -27.96
N SER A 154 -12.32 19.90 -27.95
CA SER A 154 -11.07 19.50 -28.61
C SER A 154 -10.25 18.57 -27.71
N PRO A 155 -9.51 17.58 -28.25
CA PRO A 155 -8.58 16.77 -27.47
C PRO A 155 -7.43 17.61 -26.89
N LEU A 156 -7.10 17.38 -25.63
CA LEU A 156 -6.06 18.07 -24.88
C LEU A 156 -5.03 17.06 -24.40
N PRO A 157 -3.74 17.18 -24.77
CA PRO A 157 -2.72 16.25 -24.31
C PRO A 157 -2.53 16.35 -22.79
N LEU A 158 -2.37 15.20 -22.15
CA LEU A 158 -2.13 15.07 -20.71
C LEU A 158 -0.67 14.73 -20.44
N ASN A 159 -0.15 15.28 -19.35
CA ASN A 159 1.12 14.82 -18.77
C ASN A 159 0.97 13.38 -18.25
N THR A 160 2.06 12.72 -17.85
CA THR A 160 2.06 11.32 -17.36
C THR A 160 1.49 11.11 -15.97
N GLY A 161 1.40 12.18 -15.19
CA GLY A 161 1.01 12.24 -13.80
C GLY A 161 -0.09 13.28 -13.64
N LEU A 162 0.23 14.59 -13.58
CA LEU A 162 -0.76 15.64 -13.31
C LEU A 162 -0.81 16.71 -14.42
N SER A 163 -2.03 17.08 -14.82
CA SER A 163 -2.29 18.16 -15.80
C SER A 163 -3.27 19.17 -15.22
N GLU A 164 -2.96 20.46 -15.35
CA GLU A 164 -3.87 21.56 -15.01
C GLU A 164 -4.62 22.02 -16.28
N ILE A 165 -5.95 22.02 -16.23
CA ILE A 165 -6.81 22.52 -17.30
C ILE A 165 -7.64 23.70 -16.80
N LYS A 166 -7.60 24.82 -17.51
CA LYS A 166 -8.37 26.03 -17.21
C LYS A 166 -9.53 26.16 -18.18
N ILE A 167 -10.75 26.21 -17.65
CA ILE A 167 -11.94 26.57 -18.41
C ILE A 167 -12.28 28.02 -18.08
N GLU A 168 -12.18 28.90 -19.07
CA GLU A 168 -12.56 30.30 -18.94
C GLU A 168 -13.95 30.50 -19.58
N VAL A 169 -14.89 31.02 -18.79
CA VAL A 169 -16.20 31.51 -19.28
C VAL A 169 -16.22 33.02 -19.19
N THR A 170 -16.54 33.66 -20.31
CA THR A 170 -16.73 35.11 -20.43
C THR A 170 -18.22 35.43 -20.58
N SER A 171 -18.70 36.47 -19.90
CA SER A 171 -20.09 36.94 -19.99
C SER A 171 -20.46 37.38 -21.41
N PRO A 172 -21.74 37.34 -21.82
CA PRO A 172 -22.18 37.82 -23.12
C PRO A 172 -21.73 39.25 -23.47
N ASP A 173 -21.63 40.14 -22.49
CA ASP A 173 -21.17 41.53 -22.67
C ASP A 173 -19.64 41.72 -22.58
N GLY A 174 -18.90 40.65 -22.30
CA GLY A 174 -17.44 40.67 -22.18
C GLY A 174 -16.89 41.28 -20.90
N THR A 175 -17.73 41.76 -19.98
CA THR A 175 -17.28 42.50 -18.79
C THR A 175 -16.80 41.60 -17.64
N ASN A 176 -17.28 40.36 -17.57
CA ASN A 176 -16.96 39.43 -16.50
C ASN A 176 -16.36 38.12 -17.04
N LYS A 177 -15.44 37.55 -16.26
CA LYS A 177 -14.83 36.25 -16.54
C LYS A 177 -14.81 35.40 -15.28
N LYS A 178 -15.03 34.10 -15.42
CA LYS A 178 -14.76 33.10 -14.38
C LYS A 178 -13.87 32.01 -14.94
N VAL A 179 -12.99 31.49 -14.07
CA VAL A 179 -12.06 30.42 -14.41
C VAL A 179 -12.34 29.24 -13.50
N TYR A 180 -12.58 28.09 -14.11
CA TYR A 180 -12.65 26.80 -13.42
C TYR A 180 -11.35 26.04 -13.70
N ILE A 181 -10.71 25.53 -12.66
CA ILE A 181 -9.47 24.77 -12.71
C ILE A 181 -9.81 23.30 -12.50
N ILE A 182 -9.34 22.45 -13.41
CA ILE A 182 -9.51 21.01 -13.35
C ILE A 182 -8.12 20.38 -13.32
N GLU A 183 -7.80 19.76 -12.20
CA GLU A 183 -6.62 18.93 -12.03
C GLU A 183 -6.92 17.52 -12.52
N ILE A 184 -6.34 17.15 -13.66
CA ILE A 184 -6.48 15.80 -14.22
C ILE A 184 -5.23 15.00 -13.90
N ALA A 185 -5.37 13.98 -13.08
CA ALA A 185 -4.32 13.00 -12.82
C ALA A 185 -4.52 11.75 -13.67
N ARG A 186 -3.43 11.14 -14.15
CA ARG A 186 -3.43 9.77 -14.68
C ARG A 186 -2.94 8.82 -13.60
N LYS A 187 -3.57 7.66 -13.43
CA LYS A 187 -3.07 6.61 -12.53
C LYS A 187 -1.58 6.32 -12.81
N PRO A 188 -0.75 6.04 -11.79
CA PRO A 188 0.65 5.70 -12.01
C PRO A 188 0.77 4.37 -12.77
N ILE A 189 1.87 4.22 -13.51
CA ILE A 189 2.25 2.92 -14.09
C ILE A 189 2.54 1.96 -12.92
N PRO A 190 1.89 0.79 -12.81
CA PRO A 190 2.03 -0.11 -11.66
C PRO A 190 3.20 -1.09 -11.78
N ARG A 191 4.01 -0.98 -12.84
CA ARG A 191 5.21 -1.78 -13.08
C ARG A 191 6.43 -0.87 -12.98
N TYR A 192 7.51 -1.39 -12.42
CA TYR A 192 8.78 -0.67 -12.41
C TYR A 192 9.21 -0.34 -13.85
N VAL A 193 9.57 0.91 -14.07
CA VAL A 193 10.08 1.41 -15.35
C VAL A 193 11.54 1.76 -15.17
N LYS A 194 12.36 1.25 -16.09
CA LYS A 194 13.81 1.44 -16.09
C LYS A 194 14.21 2.34 -17.24
N PHE A 195 15.01 3.37 -16.97
CA PHE A 195 15.61 4.16 -18.05
C PHE A 195 16.68 3.36 -18.78
N THR A 196 16.76 3.57 -20.09
CA THR A 196 17.83 2.98 -20.91
C THR A 196 19.14 3.76 -20.80
N ASP A 197 19.07 5.05 -20.46
CA ASP A 197 20.22 5.92 -20.19
C ASP A 197 20.44 6.09 -18.68
N ALA A 198 21.68 5.85 -18.23
CA ALA A 198 22.06 5.98 -16.82
C ALA A 198 21.98 7.43 -16.31
N LYS A 199 22.18 8.42 -17.19
CA LYS A 199 22.05 9.84 -16.81
C LYS A 199 20.59 10.18 -16.52
N ALA A 200 19.65 9.68 -17.32
CA ALA A 200 18.23 9.84 -17.06
C ALA A 200 17.82 9.22 -15.70
N SER A 201 18.41 8.10 -15.30
CA SER A 201 18.23 7.55 -13.94
C SER A 201 18.70 8.50 -12.84
N LEU A 202 19.76 9.27 -13.03
CA LEU A 202 20.21 10.24 -12.03
C LEU A 202 19.29 11.47 -11.98
N ASP A 203 18.83 11.94 -13.13
CA ASP A 203 18.07 13.19 -13.26
C ASP A 203 16.58 13.04 -12.91
N PHE A 204 15.99 11.86 -13.13
CA PHE A 204 14.54 11.66 -13.08
C PHE A 204 14.05 10.52 -12.18
N GLU A 205 14.95 9.81 -11.48
CA GLU A 205 14.55 8.81 -10.50
C GLU A 205 14.17 9.48 -9.17
N CYS A 206 13.00 9.14 -8.64
CA CYS A 206 12.57 9.56 -7.32
C CYS A 206 13.49 8.95 -6.24
N PRO A 207 14.04 9.78 -5.33
CA PRO A 207 14.95 9.30 -4.28
C PRO A 207 14.36 8.28 -3.32
N ILE A 208 13.03 8.24 -3.17
CA ILE A 208 12.32 7.34 -2.26
C ILE A 208 11.82 6.09 -2.97
N SER A 209 11.13 6.23 -4.11
CA SER A 209 10.55 5.07 -4.83
C SER A 209 11.54 4.31 -5.69
N LEU A 210 12.70 4.91 -5.98
CA LEU A 210 13.72 4.37 -6.88
C LEU A 210 13.15 4.00 -8.26
N SER A 211 12.18 4.79 -8.70
CA SER A 211 11.49 4.69 -9.99
C SER A 211 11.40 6.07 -10.61
N PRO A 212 11.06 6.20 -11.91
CA PRO A 212 10.78 7.49 -12.51
C PRO A 212 9.78 8.31 -11.69
N LEU A 213 10.01 9.62 -11.63
CA LEU A 213 9.13 10.55 -10.91
C LEU A 213 7.68 10.47 -11.42
N TYR A 214 6.72 10.50 -10.51
CA TYR A 214 5.30 10.56 -10.81
C TYR A 214 4.68 11.81 -10.19
N SER A 215 4.03 12.64 -11.01
CA SER A 215 3.54 13.98 -10.64
C SER A 215 4.58 14.76 -9.81
N PRO A 216 5.75 15.06 -10.38
CA PRO A 216 6.91 15.53 -9.62
C PRO A 216 6.63 16.82 -8.85
N ILE A 217 7.02 16.81 -7.57
CA ILE A 217 7.06 18.00 -6.71
C ILE A 217 8.53 18.32 -6.43
N THR A 218 8.92 19.55 -6.75
CA THR A 218 10.26 20.09 -6.48
C THR A 218 10.22 20.99 -5.26
N VAL A 219 11.21 20.83 -4.37
CA VAL A 219 11.35 21.70 -3.19
C VAL A 219 11.82 23.08 -3.65
N LYS A 220 11.02 24.11 -3.34
CA LYS A 220 11.29 25.50 -3.71
C LYS A 220 12.69 25.94 -3.29
N SER A 221 13.44 26.49 -4.24
CA SER A 221 14.80 27.03 -4.03
C SER A 221 15.83 26.01 -3.50
N SER A 222 15.58 24.71 -3.64
CA SER A 222 16.57 23.67 -3.29
C SER A 222 17.80 23.75 -4.20
N ASN A 223 18.99 23.69 -3.60
CA ASN A 223 20.27 23.58 -4.30
C ASN A 223 21.16 22.52 -3.63
N PRO A 224 21.48 21.39 -4.28
CA PRO A 224 21.02 21.00 -5.61
C PRO A 224 19.49 20.84 -5.69
N ARG A 225 18.94 20.83 -6.91
CA ARG A 225 17.49 20.66 -7.13
C ARG A 225 17.03 19.32 -6.54
N ARG A 226 16.03 19.35 -5.65
CA ARG A 226 15.46 18.15 -5.01
C ARG A 226 14.01 17.97 -5.47
N SER A 227 13.75 16.87 -6.17
CA SER A 227 12.44 16.52 -6.73
C SER A 227 12.02 15.12 -6.27
N TYR A 228 10.73 14.96 -6.01
CA TYR A 228 10.14 13.72 -5.50
C TYR A 228 8.84 13.39 -6.23
N SER A 229 8.44 12.12 -6.24
CA SER A 229 7.11 11.75 -6.68
C SER A 229 6.06 12.34 -5.73
N GLY A 230 5.02 12.99 -6.28
CA GLY A 230 4.06 13.78 -5.51
C GLY A 230 3.39 13.04 -4.36
N PRO A 231 2.80 11.84 -4.57
CA PRO A 231 2.11 11.11 -3.51
C PRO A 231 3.01 10.79 -2.31
N ILE A 232 4.23 10.31 -2.55
CA ILE A 232 5.11 9.89 -1.47
C ILE A 232 5.69 11.08 -0.68
N ILE A 233 6.05 12.18 -1.35
CA ILE A 233 6.54 13.36 -0.62
C ILE A 233 5.42 14.01 0.19
N ASN A 234 4.19 14.00 -0.32
CA ASN A 234 3.03 14.46 0.45
C ASN A 234 2.81 13.60 1.70
N GLU A 235 2.96 12.28 1.60
CA GLU A 235 2.86 11.39 2.76
C GLU A 235 3.97 11.63 3.79
N LEU A 236 5.24 11.67 3.35
CA LEU A 236 6.37 11.85 4.26
C LEU A 236 6.33 13.21 4.99
N THR A 237 5.93 14.26 4.28
CA THR A 237 5.92 15.64 4.81
C THR A 237 4.61 16.03 5.49
N ARG A 238 3.61 15.13 5.52
CA ARG A 238 2.29 15.38 6.11
C ARG A 238 2.38 15.90 7.55
N THR A 239 3.32 15.36 8.33
CA THR A 239 3.55 15.76 9.73
C THR A 239 4.90 16.42 9.96
N SER A 240 5.96 15.99 9.27
CA SER A 240 7.34 16.30 9.64
C SER A 240 7.81 17.69 9.19
N LYS A 241 7.14 18.36 8.24
CA LYS A 241 7.53 19.69 7.69
C LYS A 241 9.03 19.86 7.37
N VAL A 242 9.75 18.76 7.13
CA VAL A 242 11.17 18.73 6.76
C VAL A 242 11.36 17.99 5.44
N ASP A 243 12.42 18.33 4.73
CA ASP A 243 12.84 17.63 3.51
C ASP A 243 13.36 16.24 3.89
N PRO A 244 12.77 15.13 3.38
CA PRO A 244 13.14 13.80 3.84
C PRO A 244 14.62 13.46 3.63
N LEU A 245 15.26 13.97 2.57
CA LEU A 245 16.66 13.63 2.28
C LEU A 245 17.66 14.39 3.16
N THR A 246 17.35 15.62 3.52
CA THR A 246 18.30 16.51 4.23
C THR A 246 17.94 16.74 5.70
N GLY A 247 16.70 16.46 6.09
CA GLY A 247 16.17 16.81 7.41
C GLY A 247 15.96 18.31 7.60
N GLU A 248 16.21 19.13 6.58
CA GLU A 248 16.08 20.58 6.66
C GLU A 248 14.60 21.00 6.72
N PRO A 249 14.23 22.01 7.52
CA PRO A 249 12.89 22.58 7.51
C PRO A 249 12.45 23.04 6.12
N LEU A 250 11.25 22.66 5.71
CA LEU A 250 10.69 23.07 4.43
C LEU A 250 10.14 24.51 4.51
N PRO A 251 10.48 25.39 3.55
CA PRO A 251 10.01 26.78 3.58
C PRO A 251 8.50 26.91 3.33
N PRO A 252 7.86 28.05 3.66
CA PRO A 252 6.48 28.31 3.28
C PRO A 252 6.27 28.20 1.76
N GLY A 253 5.25 27.44 1.34
CA GLY A 253 4.97 27.19 -0.09
C GLY A 253 6.10 26.41 -0.79
N TRP A 254 6.76 25.51 -0.09
CA TRP A 254 7.87 24.70 -0.64
C TRP A 254 7.47 23.78 -1.79
N LYS A 255 6.19 23.38 -1.89
CA LYS A 255 5.68 22.46 -2.92
C LYS A 255 5.59 23.20 -4.25
N VAL A 256 6.50 22.89 -5.19
CA VAL A 256 6.42 23.37 -6.58
C VAL A 256 6.06 22.19 -7.48
N GLN A 257 4.84 22.17 -8.02
CA GLN A 257 4.44 21.18 -9.02
C GLN A 257 5.23 21.40 -10.32
N ASP A 258 5.98 20.39 -10.76
CA ASP A 258 7.03 20.56 -11.77
C ASP A 258 6.65 20.02 -13.15
N PHE A 259 5.70 20.70 -13.81
CA PHE A 259 5.21 20.30 -15.12
C PHE A 259 6.29 20.26 -16.21
N GLN A 260 7.36 21.06 -16.09
CA GLN A 260 8.44 21.08 -17.07
C GLN A 260 9.37 19.88 -16.91
N LEU A 261 9.70 19.50 -15.67
CA LEU A 261 10.43 18.26 -15.40
C LEU A 261 9.65 17.06 -15.91
N GLU A 262 8.34 17.05 -15.70
CA GLU A 262 7.47 15.98 -16.15
C GLU A 262 7.42 15.85 -17.69
N LYS A 263 7.30 16.97 -18.41
CA LYS A 263 7.38 16.96 -19.90
C LYS A 263 8.71 16.43 -20.41
N THR A 264 9.81 16.76 -19.72
CA THR A 264 11.16 16.30 -20.09
C THR A 264 11.35 14.81 -19.75
N LEU A 265 10.82 14.36 -18.62
CA LEU A 265 10.77 12.95 -18.23
C LEU A 265 9.99 12.13 -19.28
N ALA A 266 8.84 12.64 -19.73
CA ALA A 266 7.98 11.94 -20.68
C ALA A 266 8.68 11.57 -22.00
N THR A 267 9.75 12.30 -22.39
CA THR A 267 10.51 12.02 -23.62
C THR A 267 11.66 11.04 -23.43
N GLN A 268 12.00 10.65 -22.20
CA GLN A 268 13.13 9.76 -21.93
C GLN A 268 12.87 8.33 -22.41
N SER A 269 13.89 7.70 -22.98
CA SER A 269 13.83 6.32 -23.46
C SER A 269 13.89 5.34 -22.29
N SER A 270 12.85 4.52 -22.17
CA SER A 270 12.59 3.66 -21.02
C SER A 270 12.02 2.31 -21.45
N VAL A 271 12.19 1.32 -20.59
CA VAL A 271 11.70 -0.04 -20.75
C VAL A 271 11.01 -0.53 -19.48
N ILE A 272 10.11 -1.51 -19.62
CA ILE A 272 9.54 -2.24 -18.49
C ILE A 272 10.23 -3.60 -18.41
N PRO A 273 10.96 -3.92 -17.32
CA PRO A 273 11.46 -5.27 -17.08
C PRO A 273 10.31 -6.28 -16.98
N LEU A 274 10.45 -7.42 -17.65
CA LEU A 274 9.43 -8.46 -17.68
C LEU A 274 9.72 -9.53 -16.62
N THR A 275 8.67 -10.05 -15.99
CA THR A 275 8.80 -11.02 -14.88
C THR A 275 9.57 -12.27 -15.28
N TYR A 276 9.32 -12.80 -16.48
CA TYR A 276 10.00 -14.00 -17.01
C TYR A 276 11.24 -13.69 -17.86
N GLY A 277 11.93 -12.59 -17.57
CA GLY A 277 13.18 -12.20 -18.22
C GLY A 277 13.00 -11.29 -19.44
N GLY A 278 14.06 -10.53 -19.73
CA GLY A 278 14.06 -9.50 -20.77
C GLY A 278 13.33 -8.22 -20.36
N THR A 279 13.13 -7.34 -21.33
CA THR A 279 12.41 -6.07 -21.18
C THR A 279 11.46 -5.88 -22.36
N THR A 280 10.54 -4.92 -22.25
CA THR A 280 9.85 -4.39 -23.44
C THR A 280 10.83 -3.71 -24.39
N GLU A 281 10.40 -3.46 -25.62
CA GLU A 281 11.10 -2.57 -26.53
C GLU A 281 11.23 -1.16 -25.92
N PRO A 282 12.37 -0.46 -26.11
CA PRO A 282 12.56 0.92 -25.68
C PRO A 282 11.51 1.86 -26.28
N LYS A 283 10.83 2.62 -25.41
CA LYS A 283 9.83 3.62 -25.78
C LYS A 283 10.01 4.88 -24.94
N LYS A 284 9.38 5.98 -25.34
CA LYS A 284 9.32 7.17 -24.49
C LYS A 284 8.50 6.86 -23.24
N PHE A 285 8.93 7.37 -22.09
CA PHE A 285 8.23 7.19 -20.82
C PHE A 285 6.74 7.54 -20.91
N GLY A 286 6.39 8.62 -21.62
CA GLY A 286 5.01 9.07 -21.81
C GLY A 286 4.10 8.11 -22.58
N GLU A 287 4.68 7.18 -23.33
CA GLU A 287 3.97 6.24 -24.21
C GLU A 287 3.86 4.84 -23.57
N LEU A 288 4.63 4.54 -22.51
CA LEU A 288 4.73 3.19 -21.93
C LEU A 288 3.41 2.65 -21.39
N ALA A 289 2.57 3.51 -20.80
CA ALA A 289 1.30 3.08 -20.22
C ALA A 289 0.37 2.43 -21.26
N GLY A 290 0.45 2.87 -22.53
CA GLY A 290 -0.32 2.27 -23.63
C GLY A 290 0.06 0.83 -23.97
N HIS A 291 1.22 0.36 -23.50
CA HIS A 291 1.77 -0.98 -23.79
C HIS A 291 1.75 -1.91 -22.57
N LEU A 292 1.07 -1.54 -21.48
CA LEU A 292 1.00 -2.38 -20.28
C LEU A 292 0.37 -3.76 -20.53
N ALA A 293 -0.60 -3.86 -21.44
CA ALA A 293 -1.22 -5.13 -21.79
C ALA A 293 -0.22 -6.13 -22.40
N GLU A 294 0.81 -5.64 -23.09
CA GLU A 294 1.87 -6.47 -23.72
C GLU A 294 2.88 -6.98 -22.68
N CYS A 295 2.95 -6.33 -21.51
CA CYS A 295 3.87 -6.71 -20.43
C CYS A 295 3.42 -7.95 -19.69
N SER A 296 2.11 -8.22 -19.68
CA SER A 296 1.53 -9.34 -18.95
C SER A 296 1.69 -10.65 -19.70
N LYS A 297 2.39 -11.61 -19.08
CA LYS A 297 2.58 -12.96 -19.64
C LYS A 297 2.09 -13.99 -18.63
N PRO A 298 1.20 -14.92 -19.02
CA PRO A 298 0.72 -15.95 -18.09
C PRO A 298 1.89 -16.80 -17.61
N ALA A 299 1.87 -17.14 -16.33
CA ALA A 299 2.86 -18.02 -15.74
C ALA A 299 2.93 -19.36 -16.49
N PRO A 300 4.12 -19.94 -16.68
CA PRO A 300 4.24 -21.31 -17.17
C PRO A 300 3.42 -22.25 -16.29
N LYS A 301 2.47 -22.97 -16.89
CA LYS A 301 1.60 -23.90 -16.16
C LYS A 301 2.38 -25.16 -15.80
N GLU A 302 2.81 -25.27 -14.55
CA GLU A 302 3.25 -26.54 -13.96
C GLU A 302 2.02 -27.30 -13.46
N ASP A 303 1.88 -28.57 -13.86
CA ASP A 303 0.86 -29.45 -13.29
C ASP A 303 1.38 -30.03 -11.97
N LEU A 304 0.69 -29.70 -10.88
CA LEU A 304 1.02 -30.18 -9.53
C LEU A 304 0.12 -31.34 -9.10
N SER A 305 -0.72 -31.85 -10.00
CA SER A 305 -1.64 -32.95 -9.72
C SER A 305 -0.87 -34.20 -9.27
N GLY A 306 -1.24 -34.73 -8.10
CA GLY A 306 -0.58 -35.91 -7.51
C GLY A 306 0.81 -35.68 -6.92
N LYS A 307 1.35 -34.44 -6.95
CA LYS A 307 2.65 -34.11 -6.34
C LYS A 307 2.60 -34.09 -4.82
N PHE A 308 1.46 -33.71 -4.25
CA PHE A 308 1.26 -33.53 -2.82
C PHE A 308 0.14 -34.43 -2.30
N SER A 309 0.21 -34.80 -1.03
CA SER A 309 -0.82 -35.59 -0.33
C SER A 309 -1.78 -34.69 0.44
N SER A 310 -2.97 -35.20 0.72
CA SER A 310 -3.89 -34.59 1.69
C SER A 310 -3.31 -34.68 3.11
N LEU A 311 -3.81 -33.84 4.01
CA LEU A 311 -3.36 -33.77 5.40
C LEU A 311 -4.56 -33.65 6.34
N THR A 312 -4.76 -34.65 7.19
CA THR A 312 -5.85 -34.67 8.17
C THR A 312 -5.57 -33.71 9.33
N LEU A 313 -6.63 -33.14 9.89
CA LEU A 313 -6.59 -32.31 11.09
C LEU A 313 -7.26 -33.06 12.26
N ASN A 314 -6.45 -33.55 13.20
CA ASN A 314 -6.95 -34.16 14.43
C ASN A 314 -7.37 -33.09 15.44
N ARG A 315 -8.52 -32.45 15.20
CA ARG A 315 -9.13 -31.43 16.08
C ARG A 315 -10.63 -31.67 16.21
N THR A 316 -11.20 -31.34 17.36
CA THR A 316 -12.66 -31.29 17.58
C THR A 316 -13.16 -29.85 17.49
N LEU A 317 -14.37 -29.64 16.99
CA LEU A 317 -14.99 -28.32 16.95
C LEU A 317 -15.06 -27.70 18.35
N GLU A 318 -14.46 -26.54 18.52
CA GLU A 318 -14.33 -25.86 19.82
C GLU A 318 -15.51 -24.90 20.05
N ASP A 319 -16.00 -24.85 21.30
CA ASP A 319 -17.01 -23.89 21.73
C ASP A 319 -16.35 -22.65 22.34
N HIS A 320 -16.35 -21.56 21.58
CA HIS A 320 -15.61 -20.35 21.93
C HIS A 320 -16.47 -19.38 22.76
N LYS A 321 -15.99 -18.97 23.95
CA LYS A 321 -16.69 -17.99 24.80
C LYS A 321 -16.92 -16.65 24.08
N TRP A 322 -15.92 -16.15 23.37
CA TRP A 322 -16.01 -14.90 22.60
C TRP A 322 -17.04 -14.99 21.46
N GLN A 323 -17.23 -16.17 20.86
CA GLN A 323 -18.25 -16.36 19.83
C GLN A 323 -19.65 -16.20 20.43
N LYS A 324 -19.88 -16.72 21.64
CA LYS A 324 -21.17 -16.54 22.33
C LYS A 324 -21.46 -15.07 22.64
N SER A 325 -20.44 -14.27 22.98
CA SER A 325 -20.63 -12.83 23.18
C SER A 325 -20.96 -12.05 21.90
N LEU A 326 -20.67 -12.60 20.73
CA LEU A 326 -21.05 -12.01 19.44
C LEU A 326 -22.46 -12.40 18.98
N GLN A 327 -23.10 -13.38 19.64
CA GLN A 327 -24.45 -13.80 19.29
C GLN A 327 -25.46 -12.81 19.87
N GLN A 328 -26.07 -12.00 19.01
CA GLN A 328 -27.18 -11.14 19.40
C GLN A 328 -28.49 -11.92 19.49
N ILE A 329 -29.41 -11.45 20.34
CA ILE A 329 -30.80 -11.88 20.35
C ILE A 329 -31.49 -11.15 19.18
N PHE A 330 -31.35 -11.67 17.97
CA PHE A 330 -32.23 -11.30 16.88
C PHE A 330 -33.56 -12.04 17.05
N ASP A 331 -34.68 -11.41 16.69
CA ASP A 331 -35.96 -12.10 16.52
C ASP A 331 -35.91 -13.09 15.33
N GLU A 332 -34.87 -12.97 14.49
CA GLU A 332 -34.58 -13.85 13.36
C GLU A 332 -33.75 -15.07 13.77
N THR A 333 -34.21 -16.25 13.34
CA THR A 333 -33.58 -17.55 13.65
C THR A 333 -33.15 -18.31 12.39
N SER A 334 -33.53 -17.83 11.21
CA SER A 334 -33.14 -18.39 9.92
C SER A 334 -31.69 -18.04 9.57
N PRO A 335 -30.81 -19.05 9.39
CA PRO A 335 -29.43 -18.81 8.97
C PRO A 335 -29.31 -18.11 7.62
N GLU A 336 -30.26 -18.32 6.70
CA GLU A 336 -30.25 -17.71 5.37
C GLU A 336 -30.57 -16.21 5.43
N VAL A 337 -31.57 -15.83 6.22
CA VAL A 337 -31.92 -14.42 6.42
C VAL A 337 -30.78 -13.68 7.13
N LEU A 338 -30.16 -14.30 8.13
CA LEU A 338 -29.00 -13.73 8.82
C LEU A 338 -27.81 -13.51 7.87
N ARG A 339 -27.57 -14.40 6.89
CA ARG A 339 -26.54 -14.19 5.86
C ARG A 339 -26.86 -12.99 4.98
N ASN A 340 -28.09 -12.87 4.49
CA ASN A 340 -28.50 -11.73 3.67
C ASN A 340 -28.38 -10.39 4.43
N ASN A 341 -28.70 -10.40 5.73
CA ASN A 341 -28.50 -9.23 6.59
C ASN A 341 -27.01 -8.89 6.75
N SER A 342 -26.15 -9.91 6.88
CA SER A 342 -24.69 -9.73 6.89
C SER A 342 -24.20 -9.09 5.59
N ASP A 343 -24.67 -9.57 4.44
CA ASP A 343 -24.32 -9.00 3.13
C ASP A 343 -24.80 -7.55 2.98
N SER A 344 -26.00 -7.23 3.49
CA SER A 344 -26.53 -5.85 3.51
C SER A 344 -25.66 -4.90 4.35
N HIS A 345 -25.20 -5.37 5.52
CA HIS A 345 -24.24 -4.62 6.35
C HIS A 345 -22.90 -4.45 5.64
N LEU A 346 -22.42 -5.45 4.91
CA LEU A 346 -21.19 -5.32 4.12
C LEU A 346 -21.31 -4.28 3.02
N GLU A 347 -22.43 -4.25 2.29
CA GLU A 347 -22.67 -3.19 1.30
C GLU A 347 -22.65 -1.79 1.92
N ALA A 348 -23.23 -1.63 3.12
CA ALA A 348 -23.19 -0.38 3.87
C ALA A 348 -21.78 -0.02 4.36
N TYR A 349 -21.02 -1.01 4.87
CA TYR A 349 -19.62 -0.86 5.25
C TYR A 349 -18.80 -0.28 4.11
N TYR A 350 -18.88 -0.89 2.92
CA TYR A 350 -18.09 -0.46 1.76
C TYR A 350 -18.42 0.94 1.25
N LYS A 351 -19.68 1.39 1.39
CA LYS A 351 -20.08 2.77 1.06
C LYS A 351 -19.51 3.80 2.03
N LYS A 352 -19.15 3.38 3.25
CA LYS A 352 -18.70 4.26 4.33
C LYS A 352 -17.18 4.27 4.54
N ILE A 353 -16.41 3.31 3.99
CA ILE A 353 -14.94 3.27 4.17
C ILE A 353 -14.31 4.60 3.72
N PRO A 354 -13.42 5.22 4.53
CA PRO A 354 -12.71 6.43 4.13
C PRO A 354 -11.89 6.23 2.86
N ARG A 355 -11.92 7.22 1.95
CA ARG A 355 -10.99 7.26 0.82
C ARG A 355 -9.57 7.65 1.29
N PRO A 356 -8.51 7.31 0.52
CA PRO A 356 -7.16 7.80 0.80
C PRO A 356 -7.13 9.31 1.08
N GLY A 357 -6.49 9.70 2.20
CA GLY A 357 -6.44 11.09 2.66
C GLY A 357 -7.60 11.52 3.58
N GLN A 358 -8.68 10.72 3.68
CA GLN A 358 -9.86 11.01 4.52
C GLN A 358 -9.87 10.21 5.85
N PHE A 359 -8.74 9.63 6.27
CA PHE A 359 -8.66 8.76 7.45
C PHE A 359 -8.98 9.43 8.80
N HIS A 360 -9.15 10.75 8.84
CA HIS A 360 -9.53 11.51 10.05
C HIS A 360 -11.02 11.91 10.07
N GLN A 361 -11.83 11.33 9.18
CA GLN A 361 -13.27 11.56 9.16
C GLN A 361 -13.91 11.10 10.48
N GLN A 362 -14.69 11.98 11.10
CA GLN A 362 -15.45 11.66 12.29
C GLN A 362 -16.82 11.09 11.91
N TYR A 363 -17.26 10.06 12.62
CA TYR A 363 -18.55 9.41 12.44
C TYR A 363 -19.41 9.62 13.69
N ASN A 364 -20.72 9.77 13.50
CA ASN A 364 -21.65 9.72 14.62
C ASN A 364 -21.66 8.31 15.22
N ILE A 365 -22.08 8.21 16.49
CA ILE A 365 -22.17 6.94 17.21
C ILE A 365 -23.11 5.98 16.46
N GLY A 366 -22.62 4.79 16.09
CA GLY A 366 -23.39 3.76 15.40
C GLY A 366 -23.42 3.91 13.87
N GLU A 367 -22.84 4.98 13.32
CA GLU A 367 -22.86 5.25 11.88
C GLU A 367 -21.51 4.94 11.20
N SER A 368 -20.51 4.47 11.96
CA SER A 368 -19.17 4.23 11.42
C SER A 368 -19.12 2.97 10.53
N PRO A 369 -18.13 2.86 9.63
CA PRO A 369 -17.91 1.63 8.87
C PRO A 369 -17.72 0.42 9.78
N MET A 370 -17.07 0.62 10.95
CA MET A 370 -16.84 -0.45 11.91
C MET A 370 -18.12 -0.95 12.58
N ASP A 371 -19.13 -0.09 12.74
CA ASP A 371 -20.42 -0.49 13.29
C ASP A 371 -21.18 -1.39 12.30
N GLU A 372 -21.13 -1.08 11.00
CA GLU A 372 -21.68 -1.94 9.94
C GLU A 372 -20.96 -3.30 9.88
N LEU A 373 -19.62 -3.28 9.88
CA LEU A 373 -18.84 -4.52 9.86
C LEU A 373 -19.10 -5.37 11.11
N GLN A 374 -19.28 -4.74 12.27
CA GLN A 374 -19.66 -5.42 13.50
C GLN A 374 -21.08 -6.03 13.40
N GLY A 375 -22.02 -5.34 12.74
CA GLY A 375 -23.34 -5.89 12.41
C GLY A 375 -23.25 -7.16 11.58
N ALA A 376 -22.43 -7.15 10.52
CA ALA A 376 -22.17 -8.32 9.69
C ALA A 376 -21.59 -9.51 10.50
N ILE A 377 -20.64 -9.24 11.40
CA ILE A 377 -20.05 -10.24 12.32
C ILE A 377 -21.11 -10.85 13.24
N HIS A 378 -21.98 -10.02 13.84
CA HIS A 378 -23.03 -10.50 14.73
C HIS A 378 -24.02 -11.40 13.99
N CYS A 379 -24.46 -11.02 12.79
CA CYS A 379 -25.35 -11.85 11.98
C CYS A 379 -24.77 -13.25 11.71
N MET A 380 -23.49 -13.31 11.35
CA MET A 380 -22.81 -14.59 11.06
C MET A 380 -22.55 -15.43 12.32
N ALA A 381 -22.18 -14.80 13.43
CA ALA A 381 -22.04 -15.48 14.71
C ALA A 381 -23.39 -16.06 15.20
N THR A 382 -24.48 -15.33 15.01
CA THR A 382 -25.84 -15.81 15.32
C THR A 382 -26.29 -16.92 14.35
N ALA A 383 -25.95 -16.86 13.07
CA ALA A 383 -26.24 -17.95 12.13
C ALA A 383 -25.62 -19.29 12.58
N LEU A 384 -24.38 -19.25 13.11
CA LEU A 384 -23.71 -20.43 13.67
C LEU A 384 -24.36 -20.97 14.94
N LYS A 385 -25.11 -20.17 15.69
CA LYS A 385 -25.91 -20.65 16.84
C LYS A 385 -26.96 -21.67 16.38
N PHE A 386 -27.58 -21.42 15.24
CA PHE A 386 -28.65 -22.26 14.69
C PHE A 386 -28.13 -23.35 13.74
N LYS A 387 -26.97 -23.13 13.09
CA LYS A 387 -26.33 -24.11 12.19
C LYS A 387 -24.82 -24.26 12.45
N PRO A 388 -24.41 -24.90 13.57
CA PRO A 388 -23.02 -24.90 14.03
C PRO A 388 -22.04 -25.70 13.16
N LYS A 389 -22.52 -26.69 12.40
CA LYS A 389 -21.71 -27.54 11.51
C LYS A 389 -21.69 -27.04 10.05
N ASP A 390 -21.80 -25.74 9.84
CA ASP A 390 -21.78 -25.13 8.51
C ASP A 390 -20.43 -24.47 8.22
N ALA A 391 -19.57 -25.17 7.47
CA ALA A 391 -18.20 -24.72 7.20
C ALA A 391 -18.12 -23.37 6.46
N ASP A 392 -19.07 -23.07 5.57
CA ASP A 392 -19.10 -21.80 4.81
C ASP A 392 -19.38 -20.61 5.75
N THR A 393 -20.28 -20.78 6.73
CA THR A 393 -20.56 -19.73 7.72
C THR A 393 -19.34 -19.47 8.62
N HIS A 394 -18.60 -20.52 9.01
CA HIS A 394 -17.33 -20.35 9.74
C HIS A 394 -16.27 -19.62 8.89
N LEU A 395 -16.13 -19.97 7.62
CA LEU A 395 -15.22 -19.30 6.69
C LEU A 395 -15.55 -17.80 6.55
N ARG A 396 -16.81 -17.47 6.30
CA ARG A 396 -17.25 -16.08 6.15
C ARG A 396 -17.08 -15.28 7.45
N LEU A 397 -17.41 -15.87 8.61
CA LEU A 397 -17.15 -15.22 9.91
C LEU A 397 -15.65 -14.96 10.11
N ALA A 398 -14.78 -15.91 9.72
CA ALA A 398 -13.33 -15.72 9.78
C ALA A 398 -12.88 -14.53 8.91
N MET A 399 -13.37 -14.45 7.67
CA MET A 399 -13.04 -13.35 6.75
C MET A 399 -13.50 -11.98 7.28
N LEU A 400 -14.67 -11.90 7.92
CA LEU A 400 -15.18 -10.68 8.54
C LEU A 400 -14.31 -10.23 9.73
N LEU A 401 -13.89 -11.17 10.58
CA LEU A 401 -13.01 -10.90 11.71
C LEU A 401 -11.62 -10.43 11.27
N GLU A 402 -11.10 -11.01 10.19
CA GLU A 402 -9.85 -10.57 9.56
C GLU A 402 -9.99 -9.19 8.90
N GLU A 403 -11.09 -8.93 8.20
CA GLU A 403 -11.41 -7.60 7.65
C GLU A 403 -11.44 -6.55 8.76
N LYS A 404 -12.05 -6.87 9.91
CA LYS A 404 -12.09 -5.98 11.08
C LYS A 404 -10.70 -5.59 11.55
N TYR A 405 -9.80 -6.58 11.70
CA TYR A 405 -8.42 -6.32 12.11
C TYR A 405 -7.71 -5.34 11.16
N PHE A 406 -7.77 -5.60 9.85
CA PHE A 406 -7.08 -4.77 8.87
C PHE A 406 -7.76 -3.42 8.65
N ALA A 407 -9.08 -3.34 8.74
CA ALA A 407 -9.82 -2.08 8.58
C ALA A 407 -9.50 -1.09 9.70
N GLU A 408 -9.43 -1.56 10.95
CA GLU A 408 -9.04 -0.74 12.10
C GLU A 408 -7.64 -0.14 11.92
N ASP A 409 -6.71 -0.91 11.35
CA ASP A 409 -5.32 -0.49 11.14
C ASP A 409 -5.15 0.40 9.89
N MET A 410 -5.61 -0.07 8.73
CA MET A 410 -5.39 0.58 7.43
C MET A 410 -6.19 1.88 7.27
N PHE A 411 -7.36 1.99 7.91
CA PHE A 411 -8.23 3.17 7.78
C PHE A 411 -8.25 4.06 9.03
N GLY A 412 -7.53 3.69 10.09
CA GLY A 412 -7.48 4.47 11.33
C GLY A 412 -8.80 4.49 12.11
N LEU A 413 -9.66 3.48 11.95
CA LEU A 413 -11.03 3.45 12.48
C LEU A 413 -11.14 2.95 13.93
N LYS A 414 -10.07 3.07 14.73
CA LYS A 414 -10.09 2.66 16.14
C LYS A 414 -11.05 3.57 16.92
N LYS A 415 -11.96 2.98 17.72
CA LYS A 415 -12.85 3.77 18.59
C LYS A 415 -12.01 4.53 19.63
N GLU A 416 -12.14 5.85 19.68
CA GLU A 416 -11.72 6.63 20.83
C GLU A 416 -12.70 6.32 21.98
N GLU A 417 -12.26 5.55 22.97
CA GLU A 417 -13.08 5.23 24.13
C GLU A 417 -13.27 6.47 25.01
N LYS A 418 -14.40 7.15 24.86
CA LYS A 418 -14.97 7.94 25.96
C LYS A 418 -15.66 6.98 26.92
N ASP A 419 -14.97 6.70 28.03
CA ASP A 419 -15.49 6.33 29.35
C ASP A 419 -16.90 5.68 29.34
N GLY A 420 -16.97 4.34 29.21
CA GLY A 420 -18.26 3.64 29.18
C GLY A 420 -18.24 2.13 28.92
N GLY A 421 -17.76 1.33 29.87
CA GLY A 421 -18.14 -0.10 30.04
C GLY A 421 -17.52 -1.13 29.07
N PRO A 422 -17.47 -2.43 29.45
CA PRO A 422 -16.35 -3.30 29.09
C PRO A 422 -16.38 -3.89 27.68
N SER A 423 -15.29 -3.66 26.93
CA SER A 423 -14.51 -4.79 26.38
C SER A 423 -13.22 -4.98 27.20
N LEU A 424 -13.36 -4.96 28.54
CA LEU A 424 -12.26 -4.94 29.53
C LEU A 424 -11.29 -6.13 29.49
N ASN A 425 -11.47 -7.15 28.66
CA ASN A 425 -10.61 -8.33 28.76
C ASN A 425 -9.44 -8.35 27.77
N LEU A 426 -9.53 -7.75 26.57
CA LEU A 426 -8.40 -7.78 25.63
C LEU A 426 -7.50 -6.56 25.85
N GLN A 427 -8.06 -5.36 25.74
CA GLN A 427 -7.29 -4.14 25.95
C GLN A 427 -6.77 -4.05 27.39
N ALA A 428 -7.53 -4.48 28.40
CA ALA A 428 -6.99 -4.49 29.77
C ALA A 428 -6.02 -5.66 30.02
N LYS A 429 -6.04 -6.78 29.26
CA LYS A 429 -4.97 -7.80 29.34
C LYS A 429 -3.72 -7.39 28.59
N GLU A 430 -3.86 -6.74 27.44
CA GLU A 430 -2.73 -6.19 26.69
C GLU A 430 -2.12 -5.00 27.44
N SER A 431 -2.95 -4.10 27.96
CA SER A 431 -2.55 -3.06 28.90
C SER A 431 -1.97 -3.70 30.16
N SER A 432 -2.54 -4.76 30.73
CA SER A 432 -1.95 -5.45 31.90
C SER A 432 -0.59 -6.06 31.58
N LYS A 433 -0.44 -6.79 30.47
CA LYS A 433 0.86 -7.36 30.07
C LYS A 433 1.87 -6.27 29.73
N GLU A 434 1.45 -5.21 29.07
CA GLU A 434 2.28 -4.06 28.72
C GLU A 434 2.64 -3.22 29.96
N GLU A 435 1.71 -3.04 30.88
CA GLU A 435 1.91 -2.45 32.21
C GLU A 435 2.80 -3.33 33.07
N GLU A 436 2.70 -4.66 32.99
CA GLU A 436 3.62 -5.61 33.64
C GLU A 436 5.01 -5.51 33.04
N VAL A 437 5.14 -5.46 31.71
CA VAL A 437 6.41 -5.18 31.04
C VAL A 437 6.95 -3.84 31.53
N PHE A 438 6.18 -2.77 31.48
CA PHE A 438 6.60 -1.44 31.92
C PHE A 438 6.86 -1.35 33.41
N ALA A 439 6.18 -2.15 34.24
CA ALA A 439 6.43 -2.25 35.67
C ALA A 439 7.76 -2.96 35.94
N ILE A 440 8.04 -4.07 35.25
CA ILE A 440 9.34 -4.74 35.30
C ILE A 440 10.44 -3.79 34.79
N CYS A 441 10.17 -3.06 33.70
CA CYS A 441 11.07 -2.03 33.17
C CYS A 441 11.35 -0.97 34.23
N LYS A 442 10.31 -0.40 34.84
CA LYS A 442 10.43 0.61 35.90
C LYS A 442 11.18 0.07 37.12
N LEU A 443 10.94 -1.18 37.53
CA LEU A 443 11.68 -1.86 38.60
C LEU A 443 13.18 -2.00 38.26
N LYS A 444 13.52 -2.17 36.99
CA LYS A 444 14.89 -2.20 36.48
C LYS A 444 15.44 -0.81 36.08
N GLY A 445 14.71 0.26 36.34
CA GLY A 445 15.12 1.64 36.05
C GLY A 445 15.02 2.04 34.56
N VAL A 446 14.16 1.38 33.79
CA VAL A 446 13.88 1.66 32.37
C VAL A 446 12.55 2.43 32.25
N ASP A 447 12.58 3.59 31.59
CA ASP A 447 11.39 4.44 31.36
C ASP A 447 10.44 3.80 30.34
N PRO A 448 9.10 3.91 30.45
CA PRO A 448 8.15 3.34 29.48
C PRO A 448 8.31 3.86 28.04
N ASN A 449 8.86 5.07 27.86
CA ASN A 449 9.18 5.62 26.54
C ASN A 449 10.55 5.17 26.03
N SER A 450 11.25 4.30 26.78
CA SER A 450 12.54 3.76 26.36
C SER A 450 12.37 2.86 25.14
N PRO A 451 13.43 2.70 24.35
CA PRO A 451 13.46 1.73 23.27
C PRO A 451 13.11 0.31 23.71
N VAL A 452 12.50 -0.44 22.80
CA VAL A 452 12.06 -1.82 23.06
C VAL A 452 13.21 -2.74 23.46
N SER A 453 14.42 -2.49 22.97
CA SER A 453 15.63 -3.22 23.41
C SER A 453 15.84 -3.12 24.93
N HIS A 454 15.56 -1.96 25.53
CA HIS A 454 15.65 -1.76 26.97
C HIS A 454 14.57 -2.53 27.71
N HIS A 455 13.36 -2.57 27.16
CA HIS A 455 12.27 -3.34 27.75
C HIS A 455 12.53 -4.85 27.72
N LEU A 456 13.00 -5.38 26.58
CA LEU A 456 13.39 -6.78 26.46
C LEU A 456 14.53 -7.13 27.40
N LYS A 457 15.52 -6.25 27.54
CA LYS A 457 16.63 -6.46 28.48
C LYS A 457 16.19 -6.39 29.94
N ALA A 458 15.22 -5.54 30.29
CA ALA A 458 14.67 -5.50 31.64
C ALA A 458 13.95 -6.80 31.98
N LEU A 459 13.18 -7.35 31.03
CA LEU A 459 12.53 -8.65 31.15
C LEU A 459 13.56 -9.78 31.29
N ASP A 460 14.59 -9.82 30.44
CA ASP A 460 15.66 -10.82 30.52
C ASP A 460 16.47 -10.74 31.83
N SER A 461 16.75 -9.52 32.32
CA SER A 461 17.41 -9.31 33.60
C SER A 461 16.55 -9.74 34.78
N GLU A 462 15.24 -9.54 34.72
CA GLU A 462 14.32 -10.02 35.75
C GLU A 462 14.16 -11.54 35.72
N TYR A 463 14.15 -12.15 34.53
CA TYR A 463 14.14 -13.60 34.36
C TYR A 463 15.32 -14.26 35.08
N HIS A 464 16.55 -13.81 34.80
CA HIS A 464 17.76 -14.35 35.43
C HIS A 464 17.79 -14.10 36.94
N HIS A 465 17.39 -12.91 37.39
CA HIS A 465 17.28 -12.59 38.81
C HIS A 465 16.28 -13.52 39.55
N LEU A 466 15.18 -13.90 38.89
CA LEU A 466 14.21 -14.85 39.46
C LEU A 466 14.75 -16.29 39.49
N LEU A 467 15.53 -16.70 38.50
CA LEU A 467 16.21 -18.01 38.50
C LEU A 467 17.25 -18.11 39.61
N ASP A 468 18.10 -17.09 39.77
CA ASP A 468 19.15 -17.05 40.81
C ASP A 468 18.57 -17.11 42.23
N ASN A 469 17.35 -16.59 42.40
CA ASN A 469 16.60 -16.62 43.65
C ASN A 469 15.68 -17.85 43.81
N GLY A 470 15.76 -18.84 42.92
CA GLY A 470 14.99 -20.09 42.98
C GLY A 470 13.48 -19.93 42.71
N GLN A 471 13.05 -18.84 42.07
CA GLN A 471 11.64 -18.54 41.76
C GLN A 471 11.26 -18.94 40.33
N SER A 472 11.41 -20.22 39.99
CA SER A 472 11.20 -20.75 38.63
C SER A 472 9.83 -20.42 38.02
N GLY A 473 8.74 -20.53 38.77
CA GLY A 473 7.39 -20.23 38.25
C GLY A 473 7.17 -18.76 37.87
N LYS A 474 7.86 -17.81 38.53
CA LYS A 474 7.82 -16.40 38.11
C LYS A 474 8.77 -16.13 36.95
N ALA A 475 9.91 -16.82 36.92
CA ALA A 475 10.84 -16.75 35.80
C ALA A 475 10.14 -17.21 34.51
N ASP A 476 9.38 -18.31 34.53
CA ASP A 476 8.60 -18.77 33.38
C ASP A 476 7.57 -17.73 32.89
N HIS A 477 6.92 -17.02 33.82
CA HIS A 477 6.01 -15.92 33.48
C HIS A 477 6.74 -14.74 32.81
N VAL A 478 7.87 -14.30 33.38
CA VAL A 478 8.68 -13.21 32.79
C VAL A 478 9.26 -13.61 31.43
N GLN A 479 9.64 -14.88 31.24
CA GLN A 479 10.05 -15.41 29.95
C GLN A 479 8.90 -15.38 28.94
N SER A 480 7.67 -15.68 29.38
CA SER A 480 6.48 -15.55 28.52
C SER A 480 6.21 -14.09 28.12
N LEU A 481 6.41 -13.12 29.03
CA LEU A 481 6.34 -11.68 28.74
C LEU A 481 7.45 -11.24 27.78
N TYR A 482 8.67 -11.77 27.92
CA TYR A 482 9.78 -11.51 27.00
C TYR A 482 9.44 -11.99 25.58
N VAL A 483 9.00 -13.24 25.43
CA VAL A 483 8.62 -13.80 24.12
C VAL A 483 7.48 -13.00 23.51
N TRP A 484 6.47 -12.66 24.32
CA TRP A 484 5.34 -11.82 23.92
C TRP A 484 5.78 -10.44 23.41
N TYR A 485 6.55 -9.71 24.21
CA TYR A 485 7.00 -8.36 23.88
C TYR A 485 7.97 -8.34 22.69
N SER A 486 8.83 -9.37 22.58
CA SER A 486 9.79 -9.49 21.47
C SER A 486 9.08 -9.74 20.14
N LYS A 487 8.01 -10.54 20.13
CA LYS A 487 7.19 -10.76 18.92
C LYS A 487 6.40 -9.51 18.54
N LYS A 488 5.85 -8.79 19.52
CA LYS A 488 5.10 -7.52 19.29
C LYS A 488 5.93 -6.48 18.53
N VAL A 489 7.26 -6.50 18.67
CA VAL A 489 8.16 -5.49 18.08
C VAL A 489 9.08 -6.08 16.99
N SER A 490 8.92 -7.35 16.63
CA SER A 490 9.75 -7.97 15.59
C SER A 490 9.35 -7.51 14.18
N GLN A 491 10.21 -7.79 13.19
CA GLN A 491 9.95 -7.59 11.76
C GLN A 491 8.74 -8.40 11.26
N GLU A 492 8.34 -9.47 11.98
CA GLU A 492 7.17 -10.28 11.63
C GLU A 492 5.85 -9.51 11.85
N GLY A 493 5.89 -8.38 12.58
CA GLY A 493 4.82 -7.40 12.73
C GLY A 493 3.81 -7.74 13.83
N ALA A 494 2.95 -6.78 14.21
CA ALA A 494 1.90 -7.03 15.20
C ALA A 494 0.90 -8.11 14.74
N ALA A 495 0.73 -8.28 13.42
CA ALA A 495 -0.14 -9.30 12.84
C ALA A 495 0.23 -10.73 13.25
N ALA A 496 1.52 -11.08 13.34
CA ALA A 496 1.96 -12.41 13.76
C ALA A 496 1.49 -12.73 15.20
N HIS A 497 1.76 -11.80 16.11
CA HIS A 497 1.31 -11.91 17.51
C HIS A 497 -0.22 -11.94 17.62
N LYS A 498 -0.92 -11.05 16.91
CA LYS A 498 -2.38 -10.97 16.94
C LYS A 498 -3.02 -12.25 16.39
N ALA A 499 -2.43 -12.87 15.37
CA ALA A 499 -2.91 -14.15 14.86
C ALA A 499 -2.78 -15.30 15.88
N GLU A 500 -1.73 -15.30 16.72
CA GLU A 500 -1.57 -16.29 17.81
C GLU A 500 -2.51 -16.03 19.00
N ASP A 501 -2.97 -14.79 19.17
CA ASP A 501 -3.86 -14.38 20.26
C ASP A 501 -5.33 -14.64 19.94
N ASN A 502 -5.88 -15.69 20.57
CA ASN A 502 -7.28 -16.13 20.41
C ASN A 502 -8.35 -15.10 20.79
N GLU A 503 -7.97 -14.03 21.49
CA GLU A 503 -8.89 -12.96 21.86
C GLU A 503 -8.87 -11.80 20.84
N SER A 504 -7.86 -11.73 19.97
CA SER A 504 -7.77 -10.71 18.93
C SER A 504 -8.64 -11.07 17.72
N PRO A 505 -9.17 -10.11 16.95
CA PRO A 505 -9.96 -10.43 15.76
C PRO A 505 -9.22 -11.33 14.76
N LEU A 506 -7.91 -11.17 14.60
CA LEU A 506 -7.11 -11.99 13.69
C LEU A 506 -6.90 -13.42 14.20
N GLY A 507 -6.72 -13.61 15.52
CA GLY A 507 -6.64 -14.95 16.11
C GLY A 507 -8.00 -15.64 16.18
N GLN A 508 -9.08 -14.90 16.44
CA GLN A 508 -10.45 -15.39 16.30
C GLN A 508 -10.74 -15.84 14.85
N ALA A 509 -10.28 -15.09 13.85
CA ALA A 509 -10.35 -15.49 12.45
C ALA A 509 -9.60 -16.80 12.21
N TYR A 510 -8.37 -16.94 12.72
CA TYR A 510 -7.62 -18.19 12.62
C TYR A 510 -8.36 -19.39 13.21
N GLN A 511 -8.92 -19.24 14.41
CA GLN A 511 -9.74 -20.30 15.04
C GLN A 511 -10.94 -20.67 14.16
N LYS A 512 -11.59 -19.70 13.52
CA LYS A 512 -12.72 -19.96 12.63
C LYS A 512 -12.34 -20.61 11.30
N TYR A 513 -11.16 -20.29 10.75
CA TYR A 513 -10.62 -21.04 9.62
C TYR A 513 -10.31 -22.50 9.99
N LEU A 514 -9.77 -22.75 11.20
CA LEU A 514 -9.57 -24.10 11.72
C LEU A 514 -10.89 -24.85 11.93
N ASP A 515 -11.92 -24.18 12.44
CA ASP A 515 -13.24 -24.77 12.64
C ASP A 515 -13.88 -25.16 11.29
N ALA A 516 -13.78 -24.29 10.27
CA ALA A 516 -14.24 -24.59 8.91
C ALA A 516 -13.50 -25.80 8.31
N LEU A 517 -12.17 -25.84 8.48
CA LEU A 517 -11.33 -26.96 8.02
C LEU A 517 -11.67 -28.27 8.75
N CYS A 518 -11.92 -28.21 10.06
CA CYS A 518 -12.31 -29.35 10.88
C CYS A 518 -13.64 -29.97 10.43
N ILE A 519 -14.58 -29.15 9.94
CA ILE A 519 -15.89 -29.61 9.46
C ILE A 519 -15.78 -30.27 8.08
N ASP A 520 -14.95 -29.71 7.20
CA ASP A 520 -14.80 -30.18 5.82
C ASP A 520 -13.35 -30.03 5.32
N GLU A 521 -12.55 -31.08 5.48
CA GLU A 521 -11.14 -31.07 5.08
C GLU A 521 -10.91 -31.06 3.55
N THR A 522 -11.96 -31.34 2.78
CA THR A 522 -11.86 -31.61 1.33
C THR A 522 -11.77 -30.36 0.48
N LYS A 523 -12.08 -29.18 1.04
CA LYS A 523 -12.00 -27.93 0.29
C LYS A 523 -10.64 -27.28 0.44
N ALA A 524 -10.07 -26.93 -0.72
CA ALA A 524 -8.80 -26.21 -0.81
C ALA A 524 -8.84 -24.85 -0.07
N VAL A 525 -9.97 -24.13 -0.12
CA VAL A 525 -10.08 -22.79 0.48
C VAL A 525 -9.80 -22.78 1.99
N TYR A 526 -10.31 -23.74 2.76
CA TYR A 526 -10.08 -23.75 4.21
C TYR A 526 -8.62 -24.09 4.54
N ASN A 527 -8.04 -25.08 3.85
CA ASN A 527 -6.60 -25.40 3.97
C ASN A 527 -5.73 -24.19 3.62
N PHE A 528 -6.12 -23.44 2.59
CA PHE A 528 -5.42 -22.25 2.14
C PHE A 528 -5.38 -21.15 3.20
N HIS A 529 -6.55 -20.80 3.78
CA HIS A 529 -6.61 -19.75 4.80
C HIS A 529 -5.85 -20.12 6.09
N VAL A 530 -5.91 -21.39 6.51
CA VAL A 530 -5.10 -21.88 7.64
C VAL A 530 -3.60 -21.82 7.29
N GLY A 531 -3.21 -22.32 6.11
CA GLY A 531 -1.83 -22.32 5.64
C GLY A 531 -1.22 -20.92 5.54
N ARG A 532 -1.96 -19.95 4.98
CA ARG A 532 -1.46 -18.56 4.88
C ARG A 532 -1.34 -17.89 6.25
N LEU A 533 -2.25 -18.15 7.20
CA LEU A 533 -2.14 -17.57 8.55
C LEU A 533 -1.01 -18.21 9.35
N LEU A 534 -0.65 -19.47 9.09
CA LEU A 534 0.59 -20.03 9.63
C LEU A 534 1.84 -19.31 9.10
N VAL A 535 1.84 -18.86 7.83
CA VAL A 535 2.91 -17.97 7.31
C VAL A 535 2.91 -16.63 8.05
N VAL A 536 1.74 -16.04 8.31
CA VAL A 536 1.59 -14.80 9.10
C VAL A 536 2.20 -14.95 10.49
N MET A 537 2.00 -16.09 11.15
CA MET A 537 2.54 -16.41 12.48
C MET A 537 4.02 -16.80 12.48
N GLY A 538 4.65 -16.95 11.31
CA GLY A 538 6.03 -17.43 11.21
C GLY A 538 6.22 -18.94 11.41
N ASN A 539 5.13 -19.72 11.47
CA ASN A 539 5.20 -21.18 11.53
C ASN A 539 5.32 -21.79 10.12
N TYR A 540 6.49 -21.60 9.51
CA TYR A 540 6.72 -21.92 8.09
C TYR A 540 6.63 -23.42 7.79
N ASP A 541 7.08 -24.29 8.68
CA ASP A 541 7.11 -25.73 8.40
C ASP A 541 5.70 -26.34 8.38
N ASP A 542 4.81 -25.90 9.27
CA ASP A 542 3.41 -26.33 9.23
C ASP A 542 2.63 -25.61 8.12
N ALA A 543 2.98 -24.35 7.82
CA ALA A 543 2.43 -23.64 6.68
C ALA A 543 2.70 -24.40 5.37
N ILE A 544 3.94 -24.86 5.16
CA ILE A 544 4.33 -25.64 3.97
C ILE A 544 3.43 -26.86 3.82
N LYS A 545 3.30 -27.69 4.86
CA LYS A 545 2.46 -28.90 4.81
C LYS A 545 0.99 -28.59 4.49
N ARG A 546 0.45 -27.51 5.08
CA ARG A 546 -0.95 -27.10 4.87
C ARG A 546 -1.19 -26.49 3.48
N LEU A 547 -0.23 -25.76 2.94
CA LEU A 547 -0.30 -25.21 1.58
C LEU A 547 -0.11 -26.31 0.53
N GLU A 548 0.70 -27.33 0.79
CA GLU A 548 0.79 -28.54 -0.04
C GLU A 548 -0.54 -29.31 -0.04
N ALA A 549 -1.18 -29.45 1.12
CA ALA A 549 -2.53 -30.03 1.20
C ALA A 549 -3.58 -29.20 0.43
N THR A 550 -3.44 -27.87 0.39
CA THR A 550 -4.28 -27.01 -0.46
C THR A 550 -4.13 -27.37 -1.94
N LEU A 551 -2.88 -27.56 -2.38
CA LEU A 551 -2.54 -27.85 -3.78
C LEU A 551 -2.86 -29.29 -4.17
N SER A 552 -2.98 -30.23 -3.24
CA SER A 552 -3.48 -31.58 -3.54
C SER A 552 -4.98 -31.57 -3.88
N TRP A 553 -5.76 -30.68 -3.26
CA TRP A 553 -7.18 -30.48 -3.57
C TRP A 553 -7.43 -29.56 -4.77
N ASN A 554 -6.61 -28.52 -4.95
CA ASN A 554 -6.67 -27.63 -6.10
C ASN A 554 -5.25 -27.28 -6.59
N ALA A 555 -4.74 -28.08 -7.50
CA ALA A 555 -3.40 -27.91 -8.07
C ALA A 555 -3.21 -26.54 -8.73
N GLN A 556 -4.28 -25.90 -9.23
CA GLN A 556 -4.23 -24.61 -9.94
C GLN A 556 -4.39 -23.39 -9.02
N HIS A 557 -4.42 -23.57 -7.70
CA HIS A 557 -4.61 -22.46 -6.77
C HIS A 557 -3.37 -21.54 -6.71
N GLU A 558 -3.41 -20.43 -7.46
CA GLU A 558 -2.25 -19.54 -7.67
C GLU A 558 -1.71 -18.94 -6.36
N MET A 559 -2.60 -18.42 -5.51
CA MET A 559 -2.17 -17.85 -4.22
C MET A 559 -1.61 -18.90 -3.26
N ALA A 560 -2.08 -20.14 -3.29
CA ALA A 560 -1.52 -21.21 -2.47
C ALA A 560 -0.09 -21.55 -2.92
N ARG A 561 0.16 -21.57 -4.24
CA ARG A 561 1.52 -21.71 -4.78
C ARG A 561 2.41 -20.56 -4.31
N PHE A 562 1.93 -19.31 -4.43
CA PHE A 562 2.69 -18.14 -3.98
C PHE A 562 3.06 -18.24 -2.48
N TYR A 563 2.08 -18.48 -1.60
CA TYR A 563 2.34 -18.59 -0.17
C TYR A 563 3.22 -19.80 0.17
N LEU A 564 3.16 -20.90 -0.61
CA LEU A 564 4.07 -22.04 -0.46
C LEU A 564 5.51 -21.61 -0.81
N GLY A 565 5.70 -20.89 -1.91
CA GLY A 565 7.00 -20.33 -2.28
C GLY A 565 7.55 -19.39 -1.22
N LEU A 566 6.70 -18.54 -0.64
CA LEU A 566 7.05 -17.65 0.45
C LEU A 566 7.47 -18.44 1.70
N ALA A 567 6.67 -19.41 2.13
CA ALA A 567 6.97 -20.24 3.30
C ALA A 567 8.28 -21.03 3.12
N ILE A 568 8.51 -21.62 1.94
CA ILE A 568 9.78 -22.29 1.60
C ILE A 568 10.95 -21.31 1.68
N SER A 569 10.80 -20.10 1.15
CA SER A 569 11.88 -19.10 1.14
C SER A 569 12.29 -18.64 2.55
N LEU A 570 11.32 -18.60 3.47
CA LEU A 570 11.51 -18.19 4.86
C LEU A 570 11.91 -19.35 5.79
N SER A 571 11.63 -20.60 5.42
CA SER A 571 12.10 -21.79 6.15
C SER A 571 13.60 -22.02 5.92
N LYS A 572 14.37 -22.11 7.01
CA LYS A 572 15.84 -22.23 6.96
C LYS A 572 16.33 -23.48 6.22
N GLU A 573 15.64 -24.60 6.40
CA GLU A 573 16.03 -25.88 5.83
C GLU A 573 15.46 -26.06 4.41
N GLU A 574 14.17 -25.78 4.24
CA GLU A 574 13.49 -25.97 2.96
C GLU A 574 13.96 -24.98 1.90
N CYS A 575 14.35 -23.76 2.27
CA CYS A 575 14.92 -22.77 1.34
C CYS A 575 16.16 -23.32 0.60
N LYS A 576 17.02 -24.08 1.30
CA LYS A 576 18.22 -24.68 0.71
C LYS A 576 17.89 -25.82 -0.26
N LYS A 577 16.87 -26.60 0.04
CA LYS A 577 16.46 -27.77 -0.77
C LYS A 577 15.62 -27.38 -1.97
N ARG A 578 14.69 -26.43 -1.77
CA ARG A 578 13.59 -26.09 -2.68
C ARG A 578 13.63 -24.63 -3.15
N GLY A 579 14.77 -23.93 -3.00
CA GLY A 579 14.91 -22.53 -3.39
C GLY A 579 14.53 -22.24 -4.85
N LYS A 580 14.91 -23.10 -5.80
CA LYS A 580 14.50 -22.95 -7.21
C LYS A 580 12.99 -23.13 -7.43
N GLU A 581 12.34 -24.00 -6.66
CA GLU A 581 10.88 -24.15 -6.67
C GLU A 581 10.22 -22.89 -6.10
N ALA A 582 10.73 -22.36 -4.98
CA ALA A 582 10.24 -21.12 -4.40
C ALA A 582 10.34 -19.94 -5.38
N VAL A 583 11.46 -19.82 -6.12
CA VAL A 583 11.60 -18.79 -7.17
C VAL A 583 10.48 -18.87 -8.19
N LYS A 584 10.16 -20.05 -8.71
CA LYS A 584 9.08 -20.22 -9.71
C LYS A 584 7.73 -19.74 -9.17
N TYR A 585 7.37 -20.16 -7.96
CA TYR A 585 6.09 -19.80 -7.36
C TYR A 585 6.00 -18.30 -7.02
N LEU A 586 7.08 -17.72 -6.51
CA LEU A 586 7.14 -16.28 -6.21
C LEU A 586 7.11 -15.43 -7.49
N LEU A 587 7.79 -15.86 -8.57
CA LEU A 587 7.70 -15.21 -9.90
C LEU A 587 6.26 -15.18 -10.39
N ALA A 588 5.56 -16.32 -10.32
CA ALA A 588 4.17 -16.42 -10.76
C ALA A 588 3.24 -15.53 -9.94
N GLY A 589 3.42 -15.48 -8.61
CA GLY A 589 2.64 -14.57 -7.76
C GLY A 589 2.94 -13.09 -8.01
N MET A 590 4.20 -12.73 -8.29
CA MET A 590 4.55 -11.36 -8.69
C MET A 590 3.90 -10.99 -10.03
N GLU A 591 3.94 -11.87 -11.04
CA GLU A 591 3.32 -11.59 -12.34
C GLU A 591 1.80 -11.51 -12.26
N LEU A 592 1.17 -12.34 -11.42
CA LEU A 592 -0.27 -12.26 -11.12
C LEU A 592 -0.61 -10.88 -10.54
N LEU A 593 0.15 -10.41 -9.54
CA LEU A 593 -0.03 -9.09 -8.94
C LEU A 593 0.17 -7.97 -9.97
N LEU A 594 1.27 -7.96 -10.70
CA LEU A 594 1.58 -6.90 -11.67
C LEU A 594 0.56 -6.85 -12.82
N SER A 595 0.04 -8.01 -13.24
CA SER A 595 -1.02 -8.09 -14.24
C SER A 595 -2.33 -7.50 -13.74
N GLU A 596 -2.75 -7.86 -12.53
CA GLU A 596 -3.98 -7.33 -11.95
C GLU A 596 -3.89 -5.82 -11.72
N LEU A 597 -2.76 -5.32 -11.21
CA LEU A 597 -2.53 -3.89 -11.07
C LEU A 597 -2.52 -3.17 -12.42
N SER A 598 -1.95 -3.78 -13.46
CA SER A 598 -1.97 -3.23 -14.83
C SER A 598 -3.39 -3.11 -15.39
N ILE A 599 -4.25 -4.10 -15.11
CA ILE A 599 -5.67 -4.06 -15.47
C ILE A 599 -6.37 -2.92 -14.71
N GLN A 600 -6.15 -2.81 -13.41
CA GLN A 600 -6.77 -1.75 -12.57
C GLN A 600 -6.30 -0.34 -12.95
N ALA A 601 -5.03 -0.18 -13.34
CA ALA A 601 -4.48 1.09 -13.79
C ALA A 601 -5.07 1.55 -15.13
N ASN A 602 -5.52 0.63 -15.99
CA ASN A 602 -6.14 0.92 -17.28
C ASN A 602 -7.67 1.02 -17.24
N LYS A 603 -8.30 0.65 -16.12
CA LYS A 603 -9.74 0.84 -15.93
C LYS A 603 -10.02 2.26 -15.47
N ALA A 604 -11.09 2.86 -16.00
CA ALA A 604 -11.64 4.09 -15.45
C ALA A 604 -11.94 3.86 -13.97
N GLU A 605 -11.71 4.87 -13.14
CA GLU A 605 -12.20 4.82 -11.77
C GLU A 605 -13.72 4.96 -11.85
N GLU A 606 -14.41 3.85 -12.05
CA GLU A 606 -15.81 3.79 -11.68
C GLU A 606 -15.84 3.97 -10.16
N ILE A 607 -16.82 4.72 -9.65
CA ILE A 607 -17.15 4.78 -8.22
C ILE A 607 -17.73 3.40 -7.85
N ILE A 608 -16.95 2.33 -7.98
CA ILE A 608 -17.29 1.00 -7.48
C ILE A 608 -16.74 0.98 -6.07
N PRO A 609 -17.61 0.97 -5.04
CA PRO A 609 -17.16 0.72 -3.68
C PRO A 609 -16.35 -0.59 -3.67
N LYS A 610 -15.34 -0.71 -2.82
CA LYS A 610 -14.72 -2.01 -2.53
C LYS A 610 -15.85 -3.05 -2.38
N THR A 611 -15.85 -4.15 -3.10
CA THR A 611 -16.96 -5.13 -3.04
C THR A 611 -16.56 -6.46 -2.41
N SER A 612 -15.27 -6.63 -2.13
CA SER A 612 -14.69 -7.88 -1.63
C SER A 612 -13.90 -7.65 -0.36
N LEU A 613 -14.00 -8.59 0.58
CA LEU A 613 -13.20 -8.57 1.79
C LEU A 613 -11.72 -8.73 1.45
N PHE A 614 -10.87 -8.27 2.35
CA PHE A 614 -9.42 -8.36 2.23
C PHE A 614 -8.90 -9.79 2.07
N ALA A 615 -9.58 -10.76 2.69
CA ALA A 615 -9.27 -12.19 2.60
C ALA A 615 -9.76 -12.83 1.29
N GLU A 616 -10.74 -12.22 0.61
CA GLU A 616 -11.26 -12.69 -0.69
C GLU A 616 -10.41 -12.18 -1.85
N ASN A 617 -9.91 -10.95 -1.76
CA ASN A 617 -9.00 -10.36 -2.73
C ASN A 617 -7.60 -10.17 -2.14
N LEU A 618 -6.76 -11.20 -2.28
CA LEU A 618 -5.37 -11.17 -1.80
C LEU A 618 -4.38 -10.59 -2.83
N VAL A 619 -4.76 -10.49 -4.10
CA VAL A 619 -3.91 -10.01 -5.21
C VAL A 619 -3.96 -8.49 -5.29
N ARG A 620 -3.30 -7.84 -4.33
CA ARG A 620 -3.24 -6.38 -4.22
C ARG A 620 -1.92 -5.93 -3.60
N ALA A 621 -1.45 -4.74 -3.96
CA ALA A 621 -0.18 -4.22 -3.47
C ALA A 621 -0.18 -3.97 -1.94
N SER A 622 -1.35 -3.71 -1.34
CA SER A 622 -1.50 -3.56 0.11
C SER A 622 -1.43 -4.87 0.90
N ASN A 623 -1.39 -6.03 0.24
CA ASN A 623 -1.06 -7.28 0.90
C ASN A 623 0.46 -7.32 1.13
N VAL A 624 0.87 -7.03 2.37
CA VAL A 624 2.27 -6.99 2.77
C VAL A 624 3.03 -8.27 2.43
N TYR A 625 2.38 -9.43 2.51
CA TYR A 625 3.03 -10.72 2.26
C TYR A 625 3.35 -10.94 0.78
N LEU A 626 2.59 -10.34 -0.15
CA LEU A 626 2.98 -10.29 -1.55
C LEU A 626 4.27 -9.51 -1.73
N LEU A 627 4.36 -8.30 -1.14
CA LEU A 627 5.56 -7.47 -1.23
C LEU A 627 6.78 -8.11 -0.55
N ARG A 628 6.59 -8.77 0.60
CA ARG A 628 7.63 -9.59 1.25
C ARG A 628 8.08 -10.74 0.36
N GLY A 629 7.16 -11.40 -0.34
CA GLY A 629 7.51 -12.42 -1.32
C GLY A 629 8.33 -11.90 -2.49
N ILE A 630 8.11 -10.64 -2.93
CA ILE A 630 8.95 -9.99 -3.94
C ILE A 630 10.38 -9.75 -3.39
N ILE A 631 10.53 -9.33 -2.13
CA ILE A 631 11.85 -9.22 -1.49
C ILE A 631 12.55 -10.59 -1.43
N GLN A 632 11.85 -11.63 -0.99
CA GLN A 632 12.43 -12.97 -0.92
C GLN A 632 12.75 -13.55 -2.29
N LEU A 633 11.96 -13.22 -3.31
CA LEU A 633 12.27 -13.55 -4.69
C LEU A 633 13.61 -12.94 -5.12
N GLY A 634 13.81 -11.65 -4.85
CA GLY A 634 15.08 -10.98 -5.11
C GLY A 634 16.24 -11.69 -4.40
N ASN A 635 16.08 -12.02 -3.11
CA ASN A 635 17.10 -12.73 -2.33
C ASN A 635 17.46 -14.09 -2.96
N LEU A 636 16.46 -14.88 -3.32
CA LEU A 636 16.67 -16.18 -3.95
C LEU A 636 17.36 -16.06 -5.30
N LEU A 637 17.01 -15.05 -6.13
CA LEU A 637 17.65 -14.81 -7.43
C LEU A 637 19.11 -14.39 -7.31
N THR A 638 19.54 -13.79 -6.18
CA THR A 638 20.98 -13.52 -5.95
C THR A 638 21.80 -14.78 -5.67
N CYS A 639 21.16 -15.84 -5.19
CA CYS A 639 21.80 -17.10 -4.81
C CYS A 639 21.53 -18.25 -5.79
N ASN A 640 20.60 -18.07 -6.74
CA ASN A 640 20.18 -19.08 -7.70
C ASN A 640 20.18 -18.50 -9.11
N GLU A 641 20.98 -19.08 -10.00
CA GLU A 641 20.97 -18.71 -11.42
C GLU A 641 19.72 -19.29 -12.11
N ILE A 642 18.82 -18.41 -12.53
CA ILE A 642 17.59 -18.72 -13.26
C ILE A 642 17.58 -17.88 -14.54
N LYS A 643 17.55 -18.54 -15.71
CA LYS A 643 17.66 -17.85 -17.02
C LYS A 643 16.41 -17.03 -17.37
N ASP A 644 15.23 -17.58 -17.11
CA ASP A 644 13.94 -16.99 -17.52
C ASP A 644 13.27 -16.23 -16.37
N ALA A 645 14.03 -15.30 -15.77
CA ALA A 645 13.55 -14.50 -14.65
C ALA A 645 14.02 -13.05 -14.74
N MET A 646 13.19 -12.15 -14.22
CA MET A 646 13.57 -10.76 -13.94
C MET A 646 14.83 -10.74 -13.07
N SER A 647 15.73 -9.77 -13.30
CA SER A 647 16.94 -9.63 -12.49
C SER A 647 16.60 -9.30 -11.03
N ALA A 648 17.43 -9.76 -10.08
CA ALA A 648 17.23 -9.45 -8.66
C ALA A 648 17.14 -7.93 -8.39
N MET A 649 17.94 -7.14 -9.12
CA MET A 649 17.92 -5.67 -9.03
C MET A 649 16.56 -5.09 -9.44
N ASP A 650 16.02 -5.51 -10.60
CA ASP A 650 14.71 -5.01 -11.06
C ASP A 650 13.56 -5.51 -10.16
N VAL A 651 13.70 -6.69 -9.54
CA VAL A 651 12.75 -7.20 -8.52
C VAL A 651 12.73 -6.30 -7.28
N TYR A 652 13.89 -5.89 -6.74
CA TYR A 652 13.93 -4.97 -5.60
C TYR A 652 13.41 -3.57 -5.95
N HIS A 653 13.71 -3.06 -7.16
CA HIS A 653 13.10 -1.82 -7.64
C HIS A 653 11.56 -1.92 -7.75
N THR A 654 11.05 -3.08 -8.18
CA THR A 654 9.60 -3.35 -8.19
C THR A 654 9.01 -3.32 -6.78
N ALA A 655 9.69 -3.92 -5.79
CA ALA A 655 9.26 -3.84 -4.40
C ALA A 655 9.24 -2.39 -3.87
N ALA A 656 10.30 -1.62 -4.10
CA ALA A 656 10.36 -0.21 -3.68
C ALA A 656 9.26 0.64 -4.34
N HIS A 657 9.07 0.46 -5.64
CA HIS A 657 8.05 1.15 -6.41
C HIS A 657 6.65 0.87 -5.87
N LEU A 658 6.27 -0.41 -5.71
CA LEU A 658 4.96 -0.80 -5.19
C LEU A 658 4.75 -0.32 -3.75
N SER A 659 5.75 -0.43 -2.87
CA SER A 659 5.65 0.07 -1.50
C SER A 659 5.30 1.57 -1.47
N THR A 660 5.98 2.39 -2.27
CA THR A 660 5.71 3.84 -2.32
C THR A 660 4.37 4.22 -2.95
N GLN A 661 3.76 3.34 -3.75
CA GLN A 661 2.39 3.55 -4.21
C GLN A 661 1.36 3.24 -3.12
N VAL A 662 1.66 2.30 -2.22
CA VAL A 662 0.72 1.89 -1.16
C VAL A 662 0.79 2.82 0.05
N LEU A 663 1.97 3.29 0.48
CA LEU A 663 2.11 4.12 1.69
C LEU A 663 1.14 5.31 1.76
N PRO A 664 0.90 6.09 0.68
CA PRO A 664 -0.07 7.20 0.70
C PRO A 664 -1.54 6.76 0.82
N THR A 665 -1.83 5.47 0.62
CA THR A 665 -3.19 4.90 0.58
C THR A 665 -3.63 4.23 1.87
N VAL A 666 -2.78 4.18 2.89
CA VAL A 666 -3.07 3.55 4.18
C VAL A 666 -2.71 4.49 5.34
N CYS A 667 -3.43 4.38 6.45
CA CYS A 667 -3.09 5.08 7.68
C CYS A 667 -1.77 4.57 8.27
N ARG A 668 -1.09 5.37 9.11
CA ARG A 668 0.20 5.03 9.76
C ARG A 668 0.06 4.00 10.89
N GLY A 669 -0.57 2.87 10.58
CA GLY A 669 -0.71 1.68 11.43
C GLY A 669 0.42 0.67 11.26
N ASP A 670 0.18 -0.57 11.69
CA ASP A 670 1.11 -1.69 11.54
C ASP A 670 1.35 -2.05 10.07
N VAL A 671 0.31 -2.09 9.23
CA VAL A 671 0.44 -2.36 7.79
C VAL A 671 1.37 -1.35 7.13
N TYR A 672 1.23 -0.06 7.46
CA TYR A 672 2.12 1.00 6.97
C TYR A 672 3.58 0.74 7.36
N LYS A 673 3.84 0.45 8.65
CA LYS A 673 5.19 0.12 9.14
C LYS A 673 5.78 -1.11 8.46
N GLN A 674 4.96 -2.14 8.21
CA GLN A 674 5.45 -3.32 7.50
C GLN A 674 5.77 -3.03 6.02
N ILE A 675 5.05 -2.13 5.36
CA ILE A 675 5.37 -1.67 4.00
C ILE A 675 6.63 -0.80 4.00
N GLU A 676 6.82 0.06 5.01
CA GLU A 676 8.08 0.78 5.21
C GLU A 676 9.26 -0.18 5.37
N TRP A 677 9.10 -1.27 6.12
CA TRP A 677 10.12 -2.31 6.22
C TRP A 677 10.45 -2.92 4.86
N VAL A 678 9.45 -3.23 4.04
CA VAL A 678 9.70 -3.73 2.68
C VAL A 678 10.46 -2.69 1.84
N LEU A 679 10.14 -1.41 1.97
CA LEU A 679 10.85 -0.34 1.28
C LEU A 679 12.32 -0.23 1.75
N VAL A 680 12.56 -0.29 3.06
CA VAL A 680 13.91 -0.30 3.65
C VAL A 680 14.70 -1.52 3.18
N ASP A 681 14.09 -2.71 3.18
CA ASP A 681 14.71 -3.95 2.69
C ASP A 681 15.09 -3.82 1.21
N ALA A 682 14.19 -3.30 0.37
CA ALA A 682 14.46 -3.08 -1.05
C ALA A 682 15.67 -2.14 -1.28
N HIS A 683 15.70 -1.00 -0.59
CA HIS A 683 16.83 -0.06 -0.66
C HIS A 683 18.13 -0.69 -0.18
N THR A 684 18.07 -1.45 0.93
CA THR A 684 19.22 -2.14 1.51
C THR A 684 19.80 -3.16 0.54
N GLN A 685 18.96 -4.03 -0.03
CA GLN A 685 19.41 -5.06 -0.96
C GLN A 685 19.94 -4.46 -2.28
N LEU A 686 19.34 -3.38 -2.77
CA LEU A 686 19.85 -2.63 -3.92
C LEU A 686 21.22 -2.02 -3.65
N LEU A 687 21.42 -1.44 -2.46
CA LEU A 687 22.72 -0.92 -2.04
C LEU A 687 23.77 -2.03 -1.97
N GLU A 688 23.44 -3.19 -1.40
CA GLU A 688 24.35 -4.35 -1.34
C GLU A 688 24.71 -4.93 -2.71
N LEU A 689 23.80 -4.90 -3.67
CA LEU A 689 24.12 -5.29 -5.05
C LEU A 689 24.98 -4.26 -5.76
N LEU A 690 24.78 -2.98 -5.44
CA LEU A 690 25.50 -1.89 -6.05
C LEU A 690 26.95 -1.81 -5.55
N THR A 691 27.20 -2.06 -4.26
CA THR A 691 28.55 -2.07 -3.66
C THR A 691 29.46 -3.17 -4.22
N LYS A 692 28.89 -4.20 -4.84
CA LYS A 692 29.64 -5.26 -5.54
C LYS A 692 30.12 -4.83 -6.94
N GLN A 693 29.67 -3.69 -7.45
CA GLN A 693 30.03 -3.17 -8.77
C GLN A 693 31.12 -2.11 -8.65
N GLN A 694 32.14 -2.16 -9.50
CA GLN A 694 33.23 -1.19 -9.51
C GLN A 694 32.83 0.11 -10.23
N GLY A 695 33.38 1.26 -9.81
CA GLY A 695 33.25 2.54 -10.51
C GLY A 695 31.88 3.22 -10.38
N LYS A 696 31.16 2.97 -9.28
CA LYS A 696 29.81 3.51 -9.00
C LYS A 696 29.73 4.28 -7.69
N GLU A 697 30.84 4.83 -7.23
CA GLU A 697 31.01 5.47 -5.92
C GLU A 697 29.99 6.58 -5.67
N GLU A 698 29.75 7.46 -6.65
CA GLU A 698 28.74 8.53 -6.53
C GLU A 698 27.32 8.00 -6.35
N LEU A 699 26.96 6.95 -7.10
CA LEU A 699 25.63 6.33 -6.99
C LEU A 699 25.47 5.58 -5.68
N ILE A 700 26.53 4.91 -5.19
CA ILE A 700 26.55 4.27 -3.88
C ILE A 700 26.36 5.32 -2.77
N ALA A 701 27.10 6.43 -2.84
CA ALA A 701 26.94 7.54 -1.90
C ALA A 701 25.49 8.09 -1.91
N SER A 702 24.91 8.29 -3.10
CA SER A 702 23.51 8.72 -3.23
C SER A 702 22.53 7.71 -2.62
N ARG A 703 22.72 6.40 -2.86
CA ARG A 703 21.87 5.34 -2.27
C ARG A 703 22.03 5.27 -0.76
N CYS A 704 23.23 5.43 -0.21
CA CYS A 704 23.45 5.51 1.23
C CYS A 704 22.70 6.69 1.86
N GLN A 705 22.79 7.89 1.25
CA GLN A 705 22.05 9.07 1.73
C GLN A 705 20.54 8.82 1.71
N ARG A 706 20.00 8.24 0.61
CA ARG A 706 18.58 7.92 0.47
C ARG A 706 18.09 6.90 1.49
N LEU A 707 18.85 5.81 1.71
CA LEU A 707 18.50 4.79 2.70
C LEU A 707 18.59 5.37 4.13
N SER A 708 19.64 6.13 4.44
CA SER A 708 19.77 6.80 5.74
C SER A 708 18.60 7.76 6.01
N ALA A 709 18.24 8.57 5.01
CA ALA A 709 17.09 9.46 5.05
C ALA A 709 15.78 8.69 5.26
N LEU A 710 15.57 7.59 4.52
CA LEU A 710 14.39 6.74 4.68
C LEU A 710 14.28 6.20 6.11
N ILE A 711 15.40 5.73 6.71
CA ILE A 711 15.41 5.22 8.08
C ILE A 711 15.12 6.35 9.08
N PHE A 712 15.73 7.52 8.94
CA PHE A 712 15.51 8.66 9.85
C PHE A 712 14.06 9.15 9.87
N ASN A 713 13.36 9.08 8.73
CA ASN A 713 11.98 9.54 8.60
C ASN A 713 10.93 8.44 8.82
N SER A 714 11.38 7.22 9.13
CA SER A 714 10.52 6.04 9.26
C SER A 714 9.60 6.12 10.48
N THR A 715 8.41 5.52 10.37
CA THR A 715 7.51 5.31 11.52
C THR A 715 7.78 3.99 12.27
N ILE A 716 8.75 3.21 11.78
CA ILE A 716 9.22 1.99 12.42
C ILE A 716 9.88 2.35 13.75
N SER A 717 9.45 1.71 14.83
CA SER A 717 10.07 1.85 16.15
C SER A 717 11.56 1.51 16.07
N GLY A 718 12.43 2.34 16.66
CA GLY A 718 13.89 2.20 16.65
C GLY A 718 14.36 0.89 17.29
N ASN A 719 14.25 -0.21 16.56
CA ASN A 719 14.79 -1.48 16.98
C ASN A 719 16.28 -1.52 16.66
N TYR A 720 17.02 -2.31 17.45
CA TYR A 720 18.47 -2.34 17.37
C TYR A 720 18.98 -2.71 15.96
N LYS A 721 18.29 -3.62 15.25
CA LYS A 721 18.65 -4.01 13.88
C LYS A 721 18.56 -2.86 12.87
N LEU A 722 17.53 -2.02 12.98
CA LEU A 722 17.34 -0.86 12.10
C LEU A 722 18.43 0.19 12.34
N LEU A 723 18.80 0.40 13.61
CA LEU A 723 19.85 1.33 14.00
C LEU A 723 21.24 0.85 13.55
N GLU A 724 21.53 -0.45 13.68
CA GLU A 724 22.76 -1.04 13.13
C GLU A 724 22.82 -0.92 11.61
N LEU A 725 21.70 -1.16 10.91
CA LEU A 725 21.61 -0.96 9.46
C LEU A 725 21.88 0.50 9.09
N GLN A 726 21.35 1.45 9.87
CA GLN A 726 21.56 2.87 9.65
C GLN A 726 23.03 3.26 9.83
N GLU A 727 23.66 2.82 10.92
CA GLU A 727 25.08 3.06 11.18
C GLU A 727 25.93 2.46 10.06
N ALA A 728 25.72 1.19 9.70
CA ALA A 728 26.45 0.52 8.62
C ALA A 728 26.28 1.23 7.27
N THR A 729 25.10 1.80 7.01
CA THR A 729 24.83 2.60 5.81
C THR A 729 25.62 3.91 5.83
N CYS A 730 25.68 4.59 6.97
CA CYS A 730 26.46 5.82 7.13
C CYS A 730 27.97 5.56 7.08
N GLN A 731 28.45 4.46 7.64
CA GLN A 731 29.85 4.04 7.55
C GLN A 731 30.28 3.83 6.08
N LYS A 732 29.43 3.18 5.26
CA LYS A 732 29.66 3.06 3.80
C LYS A 732 29.72 4.43 3.11
N LEU A 733 28.84 5.36 3.47
CA LEU A 733 28.84 6.72 2.93
C LEU A 733 30.14 7.46 3.28
N VAL A 734 30.51 7.48 4.56
CA VAL A 734 31.72 8.15 5.04
C VAL A 734 32.98 7.51 4.45
N LYS A 735 32.97 6.22 4.14
CA LYS A 735 34.08 5.59 3.41
C LYS A 735 34.30 6.24 2.03
N ILE A 736 33.21 6.49 1.30
CA ILE A 736 33.27 7.09 -0.04
C ILE A 736 33.54 8.59 0.03
N GLN A 737 32.98 9.25 1.05
CA GLN A 737 33.00 10.70 1.24
C GLN A 737 33.51 11.08 2.64
N PRO A 738 34.78 10.76 2.99
CA PRO A 738 35.29 10.90 4.36
C PRO A 738 35.43 12.34 4.82
N SER A 739 35.53 13.27 3.87
CA SER A 739 35.71 14.71 4.12
C SER A 739 34.44 15.52 3.85
N VAL A 740 33.28 14.86 3.69
CA VAL A 740 31.99 15.55 3.51
C VAL A 740 31.32 15.70 4.86
N SER A 741 31.16 16.95 5.31
CA SER A 741 30.54 17.29 6.60
C SER A 741 29.20 16.57 6.80
N TYR A 742 28.30 16.62 5.81
CA TYR A 742 26.99 15.96 5.91
C TYR A 742 27.07 14.43 6.11
N ALA A 743 28.03 13.75 5.47
CA ALA A 743 28.20 12.31 5.65
C ALA A 743 28.61 11.96 7.10
N LEU A 744 29.49 12.77 7.68
CA LEU A 744 29.94 12.64 9.06
C LEU A 744 28.84 12.97 10.07
N PHE A 745 28.01 13.97 9.77
CA PHE A 745 26.81 14.29 10.55
C PHE A 745 25.84 13.11 10.61
N LEU A 746 25.57 12.45 9.46
CA LEU A 746 24.70 11.29 9.40
C LEU A 746 25.27 10.12 10.22
N LEU A 747 26.58 9.87 10.12
CA LEU A 747 27.25 8.84 10.93
C LEU A 747 27.17 9.14 12.43
N GLY A 748 27.47 10.37 12.85
CA GLY A 748 27.36 10.79 14.25
C GLY A 748 25.93 10.63 14.78
N SER A 749 24.93 10.99 13.97
CA SER A 749 23.51 10.85 14.31
C SER A 749 23.11 9.37 14.47
N ALA A 750 23.57 8.49 13.58
CA ALA A 750 23.31 7.05 13.68
C ALA A 750 24.00 6.41 14.90
N GLN A 751 25.24 6.79 15.18
CA GLN A 751 25.99 6.33 16.35
C GLN A 751 25.37 6.82 17.66
N PHE A 752 24.90 8.06 17.68
CA PHE A 752 24.21 8.63 18.82
C PHE A 752 22.87 7.93 19.07
N ALA A 753 22.10 7.67 18.02
CA ALA A 753 20.87 6.89 18.13
C ALA A 753 21.16 5.48 18.66
N LEU A 754 22.21 4.80 18.19
CA LEU A 754 22.63 3.51 18.76
C LEU A 754 23.00 3.63 20.25
N TYR A 755 23.72 4.66 20.65
CA TYR A 755 24.04 4.93 22.05
C TYR A 755 22.78 5.09 22.91
N GLU A 756 21.81 5.90 22.47
CA GLU A 756 20.53 6.11 23.19
C GLU A 756 19.73 4.81 23.37
N ASN A 757 19.97 3.84 22.50
CA ASN A 757 19.30 2.54 22.48
C ASN A 757 20.19 1.39 23.02
N THR A 758 21.39 1.71 23.51
CA THR A 758 22.36 0.75 24.04
C THR A 758 22.44 0.88 25.56
N PRO A 759 22.33 -0.25 26.31
CA PRO A 759 22.43 -0.23 27.76
C PRO A 759 23.77 0.33 28.25
N LYS A 760 23.73 1.03 29.40
CA LYS A 760 24.92 1.58 30.06
C LYS A 760 26.00 0.50 30.23
N GLY A 761 27.22 0.82 29.80
CA GLY A 761 28.35 -0.08 29.78
C GLY A 761 29.44 0.45 28.85
N ASP A 762 30.51 -0.32 28.65
CA ASP A 762 31.64 0.13 27.83
C ASP A 762 31.28 0.24 26.34
N ALA A 763 30.34 -0.57 25.85
CA ALA A 763 29.79 -0.45 24.50
C ALA A 763 29.09 0.90 24.28
N ALA A 764 28.21 1.31 25.20
CA ALA A 764 27.52 2.60 25.14
C ALA A 764 28.51 3.78 25.24
N LYS A 765 29.52 3.69 26.12
CA LYS A 765 30.57 4.71 26.20
C LYS A 765 31.34 4.85 24.88
N GLN A 766 31.67 3.72 24.25
CA GLN A 766 32.36 3.71 22.97
C GLN A 766 31.49 4.34 21.87
N GLN A 767 30.21 3.97 21.77
CA GLN A 767 29.29 4.53 20.76
C GLN A 767 29.10 6.04 20.95
N LEU A 768 28.98 6.51 22.21
CA LEU A 768 28.90 7.95 22.50
C LEU A 768 30.18 8.67 22.08
N GLN A 769 31.35 8.09 22.36
CA GLN A 769 32.64 8.66 21.95
C GLN A 769 32.77 8.69 20.42
N ASP A 770 32.38 7.61 19.74
CA ASP A 770 32.40 7.54 18.28
C ASP A 770 31.45 8.60 17.68
N ALA A 771 30.26 8.76 18.24
CA ALA A 771 29.31 9.81 17.84
C ALA A 771 29.90 11.21 18.03
N GLU A 772 30.50 11.49 19.19
CA GLU A 772 31.15 12.78 19.48
C GLU A 772 32.29 13.07 18.50
N HIS A 773 33.11 12.07 18.19
CA HIS A 773 34.19 12.18 17.20
C HIS A 773 33.64 12.48 15.80
N SER A 774 32.58 11.78 15.38
CA SER A 774 31.93 12.01 14.08
C SER A 774 31.34 13.42 13.99
N PHE A 775 30.68 13.91 15.04
CA PHE A 775 30.16 15.28 15.07
C PHE A 775 31.26 16.34 15.06
N LYS A 776 32.32 16.16 15.85
CA LYS A 776 33.47 17.07 15.85
C LYS A 776 34.14 17.15 14.47
N ALA A 777 34.29 16.01 13.80
CA ALA A 777 34.82 15.94 12.44
C ALA A 777 33.88 16.64 11.44
N SER A 778 32.56 16.45 11.58
CA SER A 778 31.55 17.13 10.76
C SER A 778 31.65 18.65 10.89
N ILE A 779 31.68 19.18 12.11
CA ILE A 779 31.75 20.62 12.40
C ILE A 779 33.05 21.21 11.87
N ALA A 780 34.18 20.51 12.03
CA ALA A 780 35.48 20.97 11.54
C ALA A 780 35.55 21.11 10.00
N LEU A 781 34.67 20.43 9.28
CA LEU A 781 34.58 20.44 7.81
C LEU A 781 33.41 21.28 7.29
N GLU A 782 32.62 21.90 8.16
CA GLU A 782 31.50 22.74 7.77
C GLU A 782 31.96 23.94 6.94
N GLY A 783 31.31 24.17 5.78
CA GLY A 783 31.66 25.26 4.86
C GLY A 783 32.97 25.07 4.08
N LYS A 784 33.71 23.97 4.29
CA LYS A 784 34.93 23.66 3.53
C LYS A 784 34.63 22.80 2.30
N THR A 785 35.33 23.06 1.19
CA THR A 785 35.38 22.13 0.06
C THR A 785 36.29 20.96 0.42
N SER A 786 35.76 19.73 0.43
CA SER A 786 36.42 18.45 0.74
C SER A 786 37.95 18.52 0.91
N GLU A 787 38.45 18.41 2.15
CA GLU A 787 39.89 18.23 2.41
C GLU A 787 40.39 16.88 1.85
N GLU A 788 41.65 16.82 1.38
CA GLU A 788 42.21 15.60 0.76
C GLU A 788 42.39 14.41 1.72
N LYS A 789 42.43 14.66 3.04
CA LYS A 789 42.67 13.61 4.05
C LYS A 789 41.46 13.37 4.95
N PRO A 790 41.06 12.09 5.16
CA PRO A 790 40.03 11.73 6.14
C PRO A 790 40.36 12.23 7.55
N PRO A 791 39.38 12.72 8.33
CA PRO A 791 39.60 13.15 9.71
C PRO A 791 40.11 12.03 10.62
N GLU A 792 41.20 12.28 11.34
CA GLU A 792 41.82 11.27 12.24
C GLU A 792 40.85 10.73 13.30
N LEU A 793 39.97 11.60 13.82
CA LEU A 793 38.92 11.23 14.79
C LEU A 793 37.99 10.12 14.28
N VAL A 794 37.80 10.04 12.96
CA VAL A 794 36.93 9.05 12.31
C VAL A 794 37.75 7.82 11.92
N THR A 795 38.96 8.01 11.37
CA THR A 795 39.80 6.88 10.96
C THR A 795 40.28 6.01 12.13
N ASN A 796 40.30 6.58 13.35
CA ASN A 796 40.64 5.87 14.58
C ASN A 796 39.47 5.05 15.15
N GLN A 797 38.25 5.19 14.63
CA GLN A 797 37.12 4.37 15.08
C GLN A 797 37.32 2.92 14.66
N LYS A 798 36.88 1.98 15.51
CA LYS A 798 37.12 0.53 15.34
C LYS A 798 36.66 0.02 13.99
N TRP A 799 35.48 0.45 13.54
CA TRP A 799 34.91 0.02 12.27
C TRP A 799 35.79 0.42 11.08
N TRP A 800 36.40 1.61 11.10
CA TRP A 800 37.27 2.09 10.02
C TRP A 800 38.58 1.29 9.96
N VAL A 801 39.17 1.03 11.12
CA VAL A 801 40.40 0.23 11.27
C VAL A 801 40.17 -1.20 10.78
N GLU A 802 39.10 -1.86 11.24
CA GLU A 802 38.76 -3.22 10.83
C GLU A 802 38.46 -3.31 9.34
N PHE A 803 37.75 -2.32 8.81
CA PHE A 803 37.43 -2.23 7.40
C PHE A 803 38.70 -2.10 6.55
N THR A 804 39.59 -1.17 6.89
CA THR A 804 40.85 -0.93 6.17
C THR A 804 41.72 -2.19 6.18
N ARG A 805 41.80 -2.89 7.31
CA ARG A 805 42.49 -4.18 7.43
C ARG A 805 41.92 -5.23 6.46
N LYS A 806 40.60 -5.39 6.42
CA LYS A 806 39.93 -6.34 5.49
C LYS A 806 40.20 -6.00 4.04
N GLU A 807 40.23 -4.71 3.68
CA GLU A 807 40.53 -4.28 2.31
C GLU A 807 41.99 -4.57 1.92
N GLU A 808 42.94 -4.35 2.83
CA GLU A 808 44.34 -4.72 2.62
C GLU A 808 44.54 -6.22 2.48
N GLU A 809 43.86 -7.02 3.30
CA GLU A 809 43.86 -8.48 3.22
C GLU A 809 43.29 -8.96 1.87
N ALA A 810 42.18 -8.37 1.41
CA ALA A 810 41.60 -8.67 0.10
C ALA A 810 42.52 -8.28 -1.06
N LYS A 811 43.19 -7.12 -0.99
CA LYS A 811 44.19 -6.69 -1.98
C LYS A 811 45.39 -7.63 -2.00
N LYS A 812 45.88 -8.06 -0.83
CA LYS A 812 46.97 -9.06 -0.72
C LYS A 812 46.55 -10.41 -1.30
N ALA A 813 45.31 -10.85 -1.07
CA ALA A 813 44.76 -12.09 -1.62
C ALA A 813 44.60 -12.02 -3.15
N ALA A 814 44.16 -10.88 -3.69
CA ALA A 814 44.02 -10.65 -5.13
C ALA A 814 45.37 -10.48 -5.86
N ALA A 815 46.42 -10.03 -5.15
CA ALA A 815 47.77 -9.87 -5.69
C ALA A 815 48.63 -11.14 -5.59
N ALA A 816 48.14 -12.21 -4.93
CA ALA A 816 48.85 -13.49 -4.89
C ALA A 816 48.81 -14.18 -6.26
N PRO A 817 49.94 -14.71 -6.78
CA PRO A 817 49.95 -15.41 -8.06
C PRO A 817 49.05 -16.65 -8.01
N PRO A 818 48.39 -17.04 -9.12
CA PRO A 818 47.56 -18.24 -9.14
C PRO A 818 48.43 -19.44 -8.78
N THR A 819 48.13 -20.07 -7.65
CA THR A 819 48.78 -21.30 -7.25
C THR A 819 48.48 -22.36 -8.31
N ALA A 820 49.54 -22.89 -8.94
CA ALA A 820 49.44 -24.02 -9.85
C ALA A 820 48.68 -25.16 -9.17
N PRO A 821 47.85 -25.93 -9.91
CA PRO A 821 47.16 -27.06 -9.32
C PRO A 821 48.20 -28.04 -8.76
N PRO A 822 48.04 -28.56 -7.53
CA PRO A 822 49.01 -29.47 -6.96
C PRO A 822 49.06 -30.73 -7.82
N ALA A 823 50.23 -30.98 -8.41
CA ALA A 823 50.58 -32.28 -8.97
C ALA A 823 50.51 -33.33 -7.86
N GLY A 824 49.99 -34.51 -8.22
CA GLY A 824 49.45 -35.51 -7.32
C GLY A 824 50.29 -35.83 -6.08
N GLY A 825 49.62 -35.85 -4.94
CA GLY A 825 50.12 -36.36 -3.67
C GLY A 825 48.95 -36.81 -2.81
N LYS A 826 48.95 -38.10 -2.49
CA LYS A 826 47.93 -38.88 -1.77
C LYS A 826 47.09 -38.11 -0.74
N VAL A 827 45.77 -38.30 -0.84
CA VAL A 827 44.79 -37.99 0.21
C VAL A 827 45.17 -38.77 1.48
N SER A 828 45.76 -38.09 2.46
CA SER A 828 45.76 -38.55 3.85
C SER A 828 44.51 -37.99 4.53
N SER A 829 43.65 -38.89 4.97
CA SER A 829 42.43 -38.66 5.75
C SER A 829 42.68 -37.85 7.03
N PRO A 830 41.71 -37.03 7.50
CA PRO A 830 41.80 -36.35 8.80
C PRO A 830 41.66 -37.34 9.96
N PRO A 831 42.24 -37.05 11.14
CA PRO A 831 42.24 -37.96 12.28
C PRO A 831 40.86 -37.99 12.94
N ALA A 832 40.28 -39.20 13.06
CA ALA A 832 39.15 -39.47 13.92
C ALA A 832 39.65 -39.69 15.36
N THR A 833 39.17 -38.88 16.30
CA THR A 833 39.26 -39.18 17.73
C THR A 833 38.35 -40.34 18.07
N THR A 834 38.96 -41.35 18.67
CA THR A 834 38.42 -42.60 19.17
C THR A 834 37.37 -42.42 20.26
N ALA A 835 36.22 -43.07 20.09
CA ALA A 835 35.49 -43.74 21.17
C ALA A 835 35.35 -45.21 20.79
N ALA A 836 35.63 -46.09 21.74
CA ALA A 836 35.99 -47.48 21.54
C ALA A 836 34.79 -48.45 21.36
N GLN A 837 35.06 -49.54 20.62
CA GLN A 837 34.51 -50.91 20.70
C GLN A 837 32.98 -51.11 20.56
N GLY A 838 32.44 -52.03 19.77
CA GLY A 838 32.87 -53.13 18.90
C GLY A 838 31.58 -53.62 18.20
N GLY A 839 31.51 -54.48 17.21
CA GLY A 839 32.40 -55.41 16.52
C GLY A 839 31.48 -56.42 15.80
N ARG A 840 31.95 -56.99 14.69
CA ARG A 840 31.35 -58.07 13.85
C ARG A 840 30.26 -57.62 12.85
N GLY A 841 30.31 -57.96 11.57
CA GLY A 841 31.25 -58.79 10.80
C GLY A 841 30.65 -59.26 9.47
N GLY A 842 31.45 -59.19 8.39
CA GLY A 842 31.48 -60.17 7.29
C GLY A 842 30.93 -59.67 5.94
N ALA A 843 31.78 -59.32 4.97
CA ALA A 843 32.50 -60.18 4.01
C ALA A 843 31.65 -60.46 2.74
N ALA A 844 31.94 -59.85 1.59
CA ALA A 844 32.87 -60.29 0.51
C ALA A 844 32.00 -60.65 -0.73
N ALA A 845 32.37 -60.56 -2.02
CA ALA A 845 33.64 -60.40 -2.71
C ALA A 845 33.40 -59.94 -4.19
N ALA A 846 34.46 -59.39 -4.82
CA ALA A 846 34.94 -59.54 -6.22
C ALA A 846 33.96 -59.51 -7.43
N GLY A 847 34.26 -58.94 -8.60
CA GLY A 847 35.46 -58.28 -9.13
C GLY A 847 35.44 -58.18 -10.67
N ARG A 848 36.35 -57.35 -11.21
CA ARG A 848 37.05 -57.39 -12.53
C ARG A 848 36.35 -57.07 -13.88
N GLY A 849 37.07 -56.24 -14.66
CA GLY A 849 37.22 -56.32 -16.14
C GLY A 849 37.02 -54.96 -16.86
N ARG A 850 38.05 -54.13 -17.16
CA ARG A 850 38.88 -54.06 -18.40
C ARG A 850 38.06 -54.24 -19.70
N GLY A 851 38.13 -53.41 -20.75
CA GLY A 851 38.94 -52.24 -21.11
C GLY A 851 38.77 -51.91 -22.62
N ALA A 852 39.56 -50.93 -23.09
CA ALA A 852 39.96 -50.63 -24.48
C ALA A 852 39.17 -49.58 -25.33
N GLN A 853 39.96 -48.58 -25.75
CA GLN A 853 39.84 -47.50 -26.76
C GLN A 853 40.33 -48.00 -28.16
N PRO A 854 40.50 -47.17 -29.24
CA PRO A 854 39.63 -46.12 -29.84
C PRO A 854 39.62 -46.08 -31.41
N THR A 855 38.69 -45.27 -31.98
CA THR A 855 38.76 -44.44 -33.25
C THR A 855 38.84 -45.09 -34.66
N PRO A 856 38.59 -44.37 -35.80
CA PRO A 856 37.88 -43.09 -36.06
C PRO A 856 36.90 -43.04 -37.29
N SER A 857 36.12 -41.94 -37.33
CA SER A 857 35.52 -41.14 -38.43
C SER A 857 35.07 -41.74 -39.78
N SER A 858 33.80 -41.54 -40.15
CA SER A 858 33.32 -40.49 -41.10
C SER A 858 31.88 -40.81 -41.61
N ALA A 859 31.15 -39.75 -41.96
CA ALA A 859 29.72 -39.60 -42.31
C ALA A 859 29.28 -40.37 -43.60
N PRO A 860 28.04 -40.25 -44.18
CA PRO A 860 26.91 -39.34 -43.86
C PRO A 860 25.48 -39.94 -43.97
N THR A 861 24.49 -39.28 -43.35
CA THR A 861 23.27 -38.69 -43.96
C THR A 861 22.50 -37.89 -42.91
#